data_AF-A0AAQ5ZPW5-F1
#
_entry.id   AF-A0AAQ5ZPW5-F1
#
_cell.length_a   1.000
_cell.length_b   1.000
_cell.length_c   1.000
_cell.angle_alpha   90.00
_cell.angle_beta   90.00
_cell.angle_gamma   90.00
#
_symmetry.space_group_name_H-M   'P 1'
#
loop_
_entity.id
_entity.type
_entity.pdbx_description
1 polymer ?
#
loop_
_entity_poly.entity_id
_entity_poly.type
_entity_poly.pdbx_seq_one_letter_code
_entity_poly.pdbx_strand_id
1 'polypeptide(L)'
;MFHHAGCIFNNLLLCSLFLSHAAFILVFYFSLCSVETQFLQNLFRVSSSFLFKPKPLSSTGGGGNRKGKSKKWKQMLQFPHVSLCEELRQNTEKDYSSLCERQPIGRLLFRQFCETRPELRRCVKFLDAVAEYEVTPDEKRKECGQELIDKYFSPTSEDRVSEVEEAMMGGCSERLQQDACKELFKDCTKLIHDYLSVAPFADYLDSMYYNRFLQWKWLERQPVTKNTFRQYRVLGKGGFGEVCACQVRATGKMYACKKLEKKRIKKRKGESMALNEKQILEKVNSRFVVSLAYAYETKDALCLVLTLMNGGDLKFHIYHMGEAGFDERRAIFYSAEICCGLEDLHRERIVYRDLKPENILLDDHGHIRISDLGLAVYVPEGQTIKGRVGTVGYMAPEVVKNERYTFSPDWWALGCLLYEMIEGQSPFQQRKKKIKREEVERLVREVQEEYSDKFSEDAKSLCKMLLAKDPGDRLGCLGGSASEVKAHSIFRSINFKRLEAGMLQPPFIPDPQAIYCKDVLDIEQFSTVKGVELEPKDESFYSKVSTGSVPIPWQNEMIETECFDELNVFDQDGTVPPDLDWRGQPSPPPKQGLLQRLFGRQVSEHTTTPSVKQQKTHQTHRGSTEWNFTAILIIMFGSKCQSVAERNFSTSKTHFKLQSIRFYYCRKPKL
;
A
#
# COMPACT_ATOMS: atom_id res chain seq x y z
N MET A 1 -63.58 -6.51 57.34
CA MET A 1 -62.72 -5.68 56.46
C MET A 1 -61.21 -6.01 56.55
N PHE A 2 -60.80 -7.24 56.92
CA PHE A 2 -59.38 -7.65 56.90
C PHE A 2 -59.09 -8.93 56.08
N HIS A 3 -60.08 -9.50 55.40
CA HIS A 3 -59.90 -10.72 54.60
C HIS A 3 -59.81 -10.50 53.08
N HIS A 4 -60.18 -9.32 52.57
CA HIS A 4 -60.13 -9.03 51.12
C HIS A 4 -58.85 -8.29 50.66
N ALA A 5 -58.09 -7.69 51.58
CA ALA A 5 -56.84 -6.99 51.25
C ALA A 5 -55.64 -7.94 51.10
N GLY A 6 -55.61 -9.05 51.84
CA GLY A 6 -54.49 -10.00 51.84
C GLY A 6 -54.34 -10.81 50.55
N CYS A 7 -55.45 -11.18 49.90
CA CYS A 7 -55.40 -11.95 48.64
C CYS A 7 -54.98 -11.09 47.42
N ILE A 8 -55.27 -9.79 47.43
CA ILE A 8 -54.84 -8.88 46.35
C ILE A 8 -53.35 -8.53 46.51
N PHE A 9 -52.87 -8.35 47.76
CA PHE A 9 -51.46 -8.05 48.01
C PHE A 9 -50.54 -9.25 47.73
N ASN A 10 -50.95 -10.47 48.09
CA ASN A 10 -50.15 -11.67 47.78
C ASN A 10 -50.12 -12.00 46.27
N ASN A 11 -51.22 -11.78 45.53
CA ASN A 11 -51.21 -11.98 44.08
C ASN A 11 -50.40 -10.90 43.35
N LEU A 12 -50.38 -9.64 43.82
CA LEU A 12 -49.52 -8.59 43.26
C LEU A 12 -48.04 -8.82 43.56
N LEU A 13 -47.69 -9.35 44.74
CA LEU A 13 -46.32 -9.68 45.10
C LEU A 13 -45.81 -10.91 44.31
N LEU A 14 -46.66 -11.94 44.13
CA LEU A 14 -46.35 -13.10 43.29
C LEU A 14 -46.23 -12.71 41.81
N CYS A 15 -47.11 -11.84 41.30
CA CYS A 15 -46.99 -11.32 39.94
C CYS A 15 -45.75 -10.43 39.74
N SER A 16 -45.34 -9.61 40.73
CA SER A 16 -44.12 -8.80 40.61
C SER A 16 -42.84 -9.64 40.74
N LEU A 17 -42.87 -10.70 41.55
CA LEU A 17 -41.79 -11.69 41.63
C LEU A 17 -41.68 -12.52 40.35
N PHE A 18 -42.81 -12.89 39.73
CA PHE A 18 -42.80 -13.58 38.43
C PHE A 18 -42.39 -12.67 37.27
N LEU A 19 -42.83 -11.41 37.25
CA LEU A 19 -42.43 -10.42 36.24
C LEU A 19 -40.95 -10.03 36.40
N SER A 20 -40.44 -9.93 37.63
CA SER A 20 -39.01 -9.66 37.84
C SER A 20 -38.14 -10.87 37.50
N HIS A 21 -38.56 -12.10 37.82
CA HIS A 21 -37.85 -13.31 37.36
C HIS A 21 -37.93 -13.49 35.84
N ALA A 22 -39.08 -13.25 35.22
CA ALA A 22 -39.23 -13.31 33.77
C ALA A 22 -38.40 -12.22 33.08
N ALA A 23 -38.33 -11.01 33.63
CA ALA A 23 -37.46 -9.94 33.13
C ALA A 23 -35.98 -10.26 33.34
N PHE A 24 -35.59 -10.87 34.46
CA PHE A 24 -34.22 -11.32 34.68
C PHE A 24 -33.85 -12.42 33.71
N ILE A 25 -34.72 -13.40 33.48
CA ILE A 25 -34.52 -14.47 32.50
C ILE A 25 -34.48 -13.89 31.10
N LEU A 26 -35.35 -12.93 30.73
CA LEU A 26 -35.30 -12.25 29.44
C LEU A 26 -34.03 -11.42 29.26
N VAL A 27 -33.56 -10.69 30.27
CA VAL A 27 -32.30 -9.93 30.21
C VAL A 27 -31.09 -10.87 30.16
N PHE A 28 -31.13 -12.00 30.86
CA PHE A 28 -30.09 -13.02 30.81
C PHE A 28 -30.11 -13.77 29.48
N TYR A 29 -31.29 -14.04 28.92
CA TYR A 29 -31.48 -14.68 27.61
C TYR A 29 -31.17 -13.71 26.47
N PHE A 30 -31.46 -12.41 26.60
CA PHE A 30 -31.00 -11.38 25.66
C PHE A 30 -29.51 -11.10 25.81
N SER A 31 -28.92 -11.19 27.01
CA SER A 31 -27.47 -11.13 27.18
C SER A 31 -26.77 -12.37 26.64
N LEU A 32 -27.31 -13.57 26.88
CA LEU A 32 -26.79 -14.83 26.33
C LEU A 32 -26.97 -14.88 24.82
N CYS A 33 -28.14 -14.51 24.28
CA CYS A 33 -28.37 -14.38 22.84
C CYS A 33 -27.55 -13.23 22.25
N SER A 34 -27.28 -12.14 22.97
CA SER A 34 -26.39 -11.04 22.51
C SER A 34 -24.94 -11.50 22.51
N VAL A 35 -24.49 -12.22 23.53
CA VAL A 35 -23.14 -12.81 23.58
C VAL A 35 -23.00 -13.92 22.54
N GLU A 36 -24.01 -14.76 22.32
CA GLU A 36 -24.03 -15.78 21.28
C GLU A 36 -24.22 -15.18 19.89
N THR A 37 -24.97 -14.09 19.69
CA THR A 37 -25.01 -13.38 18.40
C THR A 37 -23.77 -12.54 18.18
N GLN A 38 -23.09 -12.02 19.20
CA GLN A 38 -21.78 -11.39 19.07
C GLN A 38 -20.73 -12.45 18.77
N PHE A 39 -20.81 -13.63 19.41
CA PHE A 39 -19.93 -14.77 19.19
C PHE A 39 -20.18 -15.43 17.84
N LEU A 40 -21.44 -15.52 17.36
CA LEU A 40 -21.85 -16.01 16.05
C LEU A 40 -21.69 -14.96 14.95
N GLN A 41 -21.82 -13.65 15.23
CA GLN A 41 -21.44 -12.59 14.28
C GLN A 41 -19.93 -12.47 14.19
N ASN A 42 -19.21 -12.68 15.29
CA ASN A 42 -17.77 -12.83 15.26
C ASN A 42 -17.42 -14.12 14.53
N LEU A 43 -18.06 -15.27 14.79
CA LEU A 43 -17.86 -16.51 14.02
C LEU A 43 -18.25 -16.33 12.55
N PHE A 44 -19.34 -15.68 12.17
CA PHE A 44 -19.67 -15.45 10.76
C PHE A 44 -18.75 -14.40 10.09
N ARG A 45 -18.27 -13.37 10.84
CA ARG A 45 -17.17 -12.49 10.39
C ARG A 45 -15.82 -13.21 10.33
N VAL A 46 -15.63 -14.25 11.12
CA VAL A 46 -14.42 -15.05 11.24
C VAL A 46 -14.56 -16.21 10.25
N SER A 47 -15.26 -17.30 10.54
CA SER A 47 -15.50 -18.49 9.71
C SER A 47 -15.84 -18.30 8.21
N SER A 48 -16.81 -17.48 7.80
CA SER A 48 -17.14 -17.32 6.36
C SER A 48 -16.19 -16.40 5.59
N SER A 49 -15.47 -15.52 6.29
CA SER A 49 -14.40 -14.68 5.73
C SER A 49 -13.01 -15.26 5.93
N PHE A 50 -12.85 -16.28 6.79
CA PHE A 50 -11.59 -16.96 7.10
C PHE A 50 -11.08 -17.77 5.90
N LEU A 51 -12.01 -18.30 5.10
CA LEU A 51 -11.70 -19.04 3.87
C LEU A 51 -11.65 -18.15 2.63
N PHE A 52 -12.17 -16.92 2.68
CA PHE A 52 -11.91 -15.92 1.65
C PHE A 52 -10.58 -15.23 1.95
N LYS A 53 -9.49 -15.99 1.75
CA LYS A 53 -8.31 -15.34 1.20
C LYS A 53 -8.75 -14.68 -0.10
N PRO A 54 -8.53 -13.37 -0.28
CA PRO A 54 -8.62 -12.82 -1.62
C PRO A 54 -7.52 -13.50 -2.41
N LYS A 55 -7.90 -14.42 -3.32
CA LYS A 55 -6.93 -15.04 -4.22
C LYS A 55 -6.20 -13.92 -4.95
N PRO A 56 -4.86 -13.96 -5.03
CA PRO A 56 -4.12 -13.03 -5.88
C PRO A 56 -4.67 -13.09 -7.30
N LEU A 57 -4.53 -12.00 -8.04
CA LEU A 57 -4.97 -11.90 -9.44
C LEU A 57 -4.29 -12.94 -10.36
N SER A 58 -3.28 -13.67 -9.88
CA SER A 58 -2.73 -14.86 -10.51
C SER A 58 -3.55 -16.13 -10.14
N SER A 59 -4.40 -16.53 -11.09
CA SER A 59 -5.11 -17.82 -11.17
C SER A 59 -6.33 -18.06 -10.25
N THR A 60 -7.50 -17.87 -10.87
CA THR A 60 -8.78 -18.58 -10.62
C THR A 60 -9.28 -18.74 -9.17
N GLY A 61 -10.28 -17.92 -8.81
CA GLY A 61 -11.44 -18.39 -8.04
C GLY A 61 -11.87 -17.52 -6.86
N GLY A 62 -12.96 -16.79 -7.05
CA GLY A 62 -13.72 -16.14 -5.97
C GLY A 62 -14.82 -15.21 -6.47
N GLY A 63 -14.70 -14.68 -7.69
CA GLY A 63 -15.66 -13.72 -8.25
C GLY A 63 -15.93 -13.85 -9.74
N GLY A 64 -16.13 -15.07 -10.27
CA GLY A 64 -16.42 -15.30 -11.70
C GLY A 64 -15.48 -14.57 -12.67
N ASN A 65 -15.91 -14.33 -13.91
CA ASN A 65 -15.16 -13.65 -14.98
C ASN A 65 -14.70 -12.21 -14.66
N ARG A 66 -14.94 -11.68 -13.45
CA ARG A 66 -14.76 -10.25 -13.11
C ARG A 66 -13.54 -9.97 -12.25
N LYS A 67 -12.74 -10.97 -11.87
CA LYS A 67 -11.49 -10.81 -11.08
C LYS A 67 -11.65 -9.90 -9.83
N GLY A 68 -12.83 -9.90 -9.18
CA GLY A 68 -13.13 -9.06 -8.00
C GLY A 68 -13.74 -7.67 -8.27
N LYS A 69 -13.79 -7.22 -9.53
CA LYS A 69 -14.41 -5.94 -9.96
C LYS A 69 -15.91 -5.89 -9.61
N SER A 70 -16.38 -4.71 -9.21
CA SER A 70 -17.81 -4.44 -9.00
C SER A 70 -18.63 -4.70 -10.27
N LYS A 71 -19.89 -5.15 -10.14
CA LYS A 71 -20.79 -5.29 -11.30
C LYS A 71 -20.99 -3.98 -12.08
N LYS A 72 -20.73 -2.84 -11.45
CA LYS A 72 -20.89 -1.48 -12.02
C LYS A 72 -19.55 -0.78 -12.27
N TRP A 73 -18.42 -1.51 -12.33
CA TRP A 73 -17.09 -0.89 -12.38
C TRP A 73 -16.89 0.06 -13.58
N LYS A 74 -17.40 -0.29 -14.77
CA LYS A 74 -17.36 0.60 -15.96
C LYS A 74 -18.12 1.91 -15.74
N GLN A 75 -19.18 1.92 -14.93
CA GLN A 75 -19.90 3.13 -14.54
C GLN A 75 -19.12 3.95 -13.50
N MET A 76 -18.32 3.28 -12.65
CA MET A 76 -17.49 3.95 -11.64
C MET A 76 -16.25 4.60 -12.26
N LEU A 77 -15.74 4.05 -13.36
CA LEU A 77 -14.57 4.52 -14.11
C LEU A 77 -14.95 5.04 -15.51
N GLN A 78 -16.16 5.59 -15.66
CA GLN A 78 -16.60 6.14 -16.93
C GLN A 78 -15.80 7.42 -17.23
N PHE A 79 -15.20 7.51 -18.41
CA PHE A 79 -14.49 8.72 -18.80
C PHE A 79 -15.41 9.94 -18.81
N PRO A 80 -14.91 11.10 -18.36
CA PRO A 80 -15.59 12.35 -18.58
C PRO A 80 -15.55 12.71 -20.07
N HIS A 81 -16.51 13.53 -20.51
CA HIS A 81 -16.37 14.22 -21.79
C HIS A 81 -15.12 15.11 -21.76
N VAL A 82 -14.36 15.17 -22.85
CA VAL A 82 -13.07 15.87 -22.94
C VAL A 82 -13.12 17.34 -22.49
N SER A 83 -14.26 18.02 -22.67
CA SER A 83 -14.47 19.40 -22.21
C SER A 83 -14.34 19.58 -20.68
N LEU A 84 -14.59 18.52 -19.90
CA LEU A 84 -14.43 18.55 -18.43
C LEU A 84 -12.95 18.42 -18.01
N CYS A 85 -12.05 18.16 -18.95
CA CYS A 85 -10.62 18.06 -18.71
C CYS A 85 -9.87 19.36 -19.02
N GLU A 86 -10.56 20.45 -19.39
CA GLU A 86 -9.91 21.69 -19.83
C GLU A 86 -9.10 22.37 -18.71
N GLU A 87 -9.64 22.41 -17.49
CA GLU A 87 -8.89 22.89 -16.32
C GLU A 87 -7.63 22.04 -16.07
N LEU A 88 -7.71 20.71 -16.28
CA LEU A 88 -6.56 19.83 -16.15
C LEU A 88 -5.54 20.08 -17.25
N ARG A 89 -5.96 20.38 -18.48
CA ARG A 89 -5.07 20.70 -19.59
C ARG A 89 -4.20 21.92 -19.27
N GLN A 90 -4.80 22.94 -18.66
CA GLN A 90 -4.14 24.20 -18.32
C GLN A 90 -3.19 24.07 -17.12
N ASN A 91 -3.60 23.30 -16.10
CA ASN A 91 -2.87 23.20 -14.84
C ASN A 91 -1.86 22.04 -14.78
N THR A 92 -1.87 21.13 -15.75
CA THR A 92 -0.91 20.01 -15.78
C THR A 92 0.40 20.48 -16.37
N GLU A 93 1.47 20.39 -15.58
CA GLU A 93 2.84 20.65 -16.00
C GLU A 93 3.22 19.80 -17.22
N LYS A 94 3.78 20.44 -18.24
CA LYS A 94 4.16 19.84 -19.53
C LYS A 94 5.61 19.36 -19.48
N ASP A 95 5.91 18.46 -18.55
CA ASP A 95 7.23 17.88 -18.37
C ASP A 95 7.30 16.48 -19.00
N TYR A 96 8.24 16.27 -19.94
CA TYR A 96 8.38 15.00 -20.67
C TYR A 96 8.68 13.83 -19.73
N SER A 97 9.63 13.98 -18.80
CA SER A 97 10.01 12.88 -17.91
C SER A 97 8.84 12.48 -16.99
N SER A 98 8.10 13.44 -16.47
CA SER A 98 6.90 13.21 -15.65
C SER A 98 5.77 12.54 -16.43
N LEU A 99 5.43 13.05 -17.62
CA LEU A 99 4.27 12.59 -18.38
C LEU A 99 4.53 11.29 -19.16
N CYS A 100 5.71 11.15 -19.77
CA CYS A 100 5.99 10.10 -20.74
C CYS A 100 6.92 8.99 -20.22
N GLU A 101 7.55 9.17 -19.05
CA GLU A 101 8.45 8.15 -18.46
C GLU A 101 7.95 7.67 -17.10
N ARG A 102 7.75 8.59 -16.16
CA ARG A 102 7.47 8.28 -14.75
C ARG A 102 6.02 7.85 -14.53
N GLN A 103 5.06 8.44 -15.23
CA GLN A 103 3.64 8.10 -15.12
C GLN A 103 3.30 6.90 -16.03
N PRO A 104 2.93 5.73 -15.47
CA PRO A 104 2.75 4.51 -16.25
C PRO A 104 1.74 4.64 -17.40
N ILE A 105 0.57 5.25 -17.16
CA ILE A 105 -0.45 5.43 -18.21
C ILE A 105 0.01 6.46 -19.24
N GLY A 106 0.69 7.53 -18.81
CA GLY A 106 1.24 8.52 -19.73
C GLY A 106 2.32 7.95 -20.64
N ARG A 107 3.22 7.10 -20.11
CA ARG A 107 4.20 6.33 -20.89
C ARG A 107 3.54 5.41 -21.91
N LEU A 108 2.48 4.69 -21.52
CA LEU A 108 1.75 3.81 -22.45
C LEU A 108 1.06 4.61 -23.58
N LEU A 109 0.39 5.72 -23.25
CA LEU A 109 -0.27 6.57 -24.24
C LEU A 109 0.72 7.26 -25.17
N PHE A 110 1.87 7.71 -24.65
CA PHE A 110 2.94 8.24 -25.48
C PHE A 110 3.50 7.18 -26.43
N ARG A 111 3.64 5.92 -25.98
CA ARG A 111 4.06 4.81 -26.84
C ARG A 111 3.03 4.47 -27.91
N GLN A 112 1.74 4.44 -27.57
CA GLN A 112 0.66 4.28 -28.56
C GLN A 112 0.68 5.40 -29.60
N PHE A 113 0.97 6.63 -29.20
CA PHE A 113 1.20 7.73 -30.13
C PHE A 113 2.42 7.47 -31.03
N CYS A 114 3.57 7.12 -30.46
CA CYS A 114 4.79 6.82 -31.23
C CYS A 114 4.61 5.65 -32.21
N GLU A 115 3.78 4.65 -31.90
CA GLU A 115 3.49 3.52 -32.78
C GLU A 115 2.84 3.94 -34.11
N THR A 116 2.14 5.08 -34.14
CA THR A 116 1.52 5.62 -35.36
C THR A 116 2.52 6.20 -36.36
N ARG A 117 3.76 6.44 -35.93
CA ARG A 117 4.81 7.14 -36.69
C ARG A 117 6.06 6.26 -36.79
N PRO A 118 6.43 5.77 -37.99
CA PRO A 118 7.53 4.83 -38.15
C PRO A 118 8.86 5.28 -37.52
N GLU A 119 9.17 6.57 -37.62
CA GLU A 119 10.38 7.17 -37.05
C GLU A 119 10.41 7.10 -35.51
N LEU A 120 9.31 7.46 -34.84
CA LEU A 120 9.21 7.41 -33.39
C LEU A 120 9.15 5.98 -32.87
N ARG A 121 8.46 5.10 -33.59
CA ARG A 121 8.36 3.67 -33.28
C ARG A 121 9.73 3.01 -33.20
N ARG A 122 10.67 3.35 -34.08
CA ARG A 122 12.05 2.83 -34.05
C ARG A 122 12.80 3.29 -32.80
N CYS A 123 12.70 4.57 -32.45
CA CYS A 123 13.28 5.11 -31.21
C CYS A 123 12.78 4.37 -29.98
N VAL A 124 11.46 4.13 -29.88
CA VAL A 124 10.86 3.38 -28.75
C VAL A 124 11.36 1.93 -28.71
N LYS A 125 11.41 1.25 -29.85
CA LYS A 125 11.94 -0.13 -29.94
C LYS A 125 13.42 -0.24 -29.57
N PHE A 126 14.23 0.76 -29.94
CA PHE A 126 15.63 0.85 -29.52
C PHE A 126 15.74 0.95 -28.00
N LEU A 127 14.97 1.85 -27.37
CA LEU A 127 14.95 1.99 -25.91
C LEU A 127 14.56 0.69 -25.20
N ASP A 128 13.60 -0.06 -25.74
CA ASP A 128 13.19 -1.36 -25.20
C ASP A 128 14.31 -2.41 -25.34
N ALA A 129 15.00 -2.44 -26.48
CA ALA A 129 16.14 -3.34 -26.69
C ALA A 129 17.31 -3.02 -25.75
N VAL A 130 17.59 -1.74 -25.49
CA VAL A 130 18.61 -1.33 -24.50
C VAL A 130 18.19 -1.78 -23.09
N ALA A 131 16.93 -1.61 -22.71
CA ALA A 131 16.43 -2.07 -21.41
C ALA A 131 16.56 -3.60 -21.25
N GLU A 132 16.37 -4.37 -22.32
CA GLU A 132 16.62 -5.82 -22.34
C GLU A 132 18.11 -6.16 -22.23
N TYR A 133 18.97 -5.44 -22.93
CA TYR A 133 20.43 -5.58 -22.85
C TYR A 133 20.94 -5.39 -21.41
N GLU A 134 20.45 -4.38 -20.68
CA GLU A 134 20.89 -4.06 -19.32
C GLU A 134 20.64 -5.20 -18.30
N VAL A 135 19.61 -6.01 -18.53
CA VAL A 135 19.23 -7.15 -17.67
C VAL A 135 19.71 -8.49 -18.21
N THR A 136 20.32 -8.51 -19.39
CA THR A 136 20.85 -9.71 -20.03
C THR A 136 22.02 -10.29 -19.20
N PRO A 137 22.04 -11.62 -18.96
CA PRO A 137 23.14 -12.29 -18.27
C PRO A 137 24.49 -11.98 -18.93
N ASP A 138 25.54 -11.86 -18.11
CA ASP A 138 26.87 -11.43 -18.55
C ASP A 138 27.42 -12.31 -19.68
N GLU A 139 27.13 -13.61 -19.68
CA GLU A 139 27.58 -14.57 -20.70
C GLU A 139 26.91 -14.35 -22.07
N LYS A 140 25.71 -13.76 -22.09
CA LYS A 140 24.92 -13.51 -23.32
C LYS A 140 24.93 -12.05 -23.75
N ARG A 141 25.43 -11.15 -22.90
CA ARG A 141 25.32 -9.71 -23.11
C ARG A 141 26.05 -9.25 -24.36
N LYS A 142 27.21 -9.83 -24.67
CA LYS A 142 27.97 -9.48 -25.89
C LYS A 142 27.18 -9.81 -27.17
N GLU A 143 26.53 -10.97 -27.22
CA GLU A 143 25.67 -11.39 -28.33
C GLU A 143 24.45 -10.46 -28.47
N CYS A 144 23.73 -10.23 -27.37
CA CYS A 144 22.59 -9.30 -27.34
C CYS A 144 22.98 -7.88 -27.78
N GLY A 145 24.14 -7.37 -27.33
CA GLY A 145 24.66 -6.07 -27.75
C GLY A 145 24.99 -6.02 -29.24
N GLN A 146 25.48 -7.12 -29.82
CA GLN A 146 25.78 -7.20 -31.24
C GLN A 146 24.50 -7.17 -32.08
N GLU A 147 23.48 -7.95 -31.69
CA GLU A 147 22.16 -7.93 -32.34
C GLU A 147 21.53 -6.53 -32.31
N LEU A 148 21.66 -5.82 -31.19
CA LEU A 148 21.18 -4.45 -31.03
C LEU A 148 21.90 -3.50 -32.00
N ILE A 149 23.23 -3.57 -32.10
CA ILE A 149 24.03 -2.75 -33.02
C ILE A 149 23.66 -3.07 -34.48
N ASP A 150 23.61 -4.35 -34.85
CA ASP A 150 23.29 -4.76 -36.21
C ASP A 150 21.89 -4.29 -36.63
N LYS A 151 20.94 -4.30 -35.69
CA LYS A 151 19.57 -3.89 -35.94
C LYS A 151 19.38 -2.37 -35.99
N TYR A 152 19.98 -1.61 -35.06
CA TYR A 152 19.64 -0.19 -34.90
C TYR A 152 20.72 0.77 -35.41
N PHE A 153 21.97 0.32 -35.58
CA PHE A 153 23.09 1.17 -36.04
C PHE A 153 23.50 0.87 -37.49
N SER A 154 23.11 -0.28 -38.05
CA SER A 154 23.43 -0.63 -39.44
C SER A 154 22.80 0.36 -40.44
N PRO A 155 23.57 0.94 -41.37
CA PRO A 155 23.06 1.81 -42.44
C PRO A 155 22.02 1.15 -43.35
N THR A 156 22.02 -0.18 -43.40
CA THR A 156 21.13 -0.98 -44.26
C THR A 156 19.86 -1.45 -43.55
N SER A 157 19.77 -1.25 -42.23
CA SER A 157 18.61 -1.67 -41.44
C SER A 157 17.46 -0.69 -41.60
N GLU A 158 16.25 -1.23 -41.82
CA GLU A 158 15.01 -0.46 -41.81
C GLU A 158 14.69 0.12 -40.41
N ASP A 159 15.22 -0.51 -39.37
CA ASP A 159 15.06 -0.11 -37.96
C ASP A 159 16.15 0.88 -37.49
N ARG A 160 17.01 1.38 -38.38
CA ARG A 160 18.09 2.33 -38.01
C ARG A 160 17.53 3.56 -37.26
N VAL A 161 18.13 3.87 -36.11
CA VAL A 161 17.90 5.13 -35.39
C VAL A 161 18.81 6.21 -35.95
N SER A 162 18.24 7.29 -36.48
CA SER A 162 18.99 8.33 -37.20
C SER A 162 19.43 9.48 -36.27
N GLU A 163 18.88 9.50 -35.06
CA GLU A 163 19.08 10.49 -34.02
C GLU A 163 20.40 10.28 -33.24
N VAL A 164 21.03 9.12 -33.40
CA VAL A 164 22.35 8.82 -32.82
C VAL A 164 23.42 9.05 -33.89
N GLU A 165 24.48 9.80 -33.54
CA GLU A 165 25.55 10.12 -34.49
C GLU A 165 26.43 8.90 -34.81
N GLU A 166 26.94 8.82 -36.04
CA GLU A 166 27.75 7.68 -36.50
C GLU A 166 29.02 7.47 -35.65
N ALA A 167 29.63 8.56 -35.16
CA ALA A 167 30.79 8.48 -34.26
C ALA A 167 30.46 7.76 -32.94
N MET A 168 29.28 8.01 -32.37
CA MET A 168 28.84 7.36 -31.14
C MET A 168 28.50 5.89 -31.38
N MET A 169 27.85 5.57 -32.50
CA MET A 169 27.57 4.19 -32.92
C MET A 169 28.86 3.38 -33.08
N GLY A 170 29.89 3.96 -33.71
CA GLY A 170 31.21 3.37 -33.85
C GLY A 170 31.87 3.12 -32.48
N GLY A 171 31.83 4.11 -31.59
CA GLY A 171 32.38 3.99 -30.23
C GLY A 171 31.69 2.89 -29.40
N CYS A 172 30.37 2.72 -29.50
CA CYS A 172 29.66 1.62 -28.85
C CYS A 172 30.08 0.26 -29.43
N SER A 173 30.27 0.17 -30.75
CA SER A 173 30.69 -1.06 -31.43
C SER A 173 32.09 -1.50 -30.99
N GLU A 174 33.04 -0.56 -30.90
CA GLU A 174 34.40 -0.83 -30.41
C GLU A 174 34.40 -1.25 -28.94
N ARG A 175 33.68 -0.51 -28.09
CA ARG A 175 33.58 -0.81 -26.66
C ARG A 175 32.94 -2.17 -26.39
N LEU A 176 31.90 -2.55 -27.14
CA LEU A 176 31.28 -3.87 -27.01
C LEU A 176 32.28 -5.01 -27.24
N GLN A 177 33.24 -4.82 -28.15
CA GLN A 177 34.25 -5.84 -28.41
C GLN A 177 35.25 -5.98 -27.26
N GLN A 178 35.54 -4.89 -26.56
CA GLN A 178 36.45 -4.83 -25.42
C GLN A 178 35.80 -5.32 -24.12
N ASP A 179 34.66 -4.74 -23.77
CA ASP A 179 33.90 -5.02 -22.55
C ASP A 179 32.41 -4.75 -22.78
N ALA A 180 31.59 -5.79 -22.67
CA ALA A 180 30.14 -5.70 -22.72
C ALA A 180 29.61 -5.20 -21.36
N CYS A 181 29.90 -3.94 -21.04
CA CYS A 181 29.42 -3.34 -19.79
C CYS A 181 27.93 -2.96 -19.91
N LYS A 182 27.24 -2.90 -18.77
CA LYS A 182 25.78 -2.67 -18.72
C LYS A 182 25.38 -1.28 -19.20
N GLU A 183 26.22 -0.28 -18.97
CA GLU A 183 25.95 1.13 -19.29
C GLU A 183 26.42 1.52 -20.71
N LEU A 184 26.70 0.53 -21.58
CA LEU A 184 27.28 0.73 -22.91
C LEU A 184 26.49 1.71 -23.79
N PHE A 185 25.15 1.63 -23.75
CA PHE A 185 24.25 2.41 -24.60
C PHE A 185 23.64 3.62 -23.88
N LYS A 186 24.10 3.96 -22.68
CA LYS A 186 23.50 5.01 -21.84
C LYS A 186 23.41 6.37 -22.53
N ASP A 187 24.49 6.77 -23.21
CA ASP A 187 24.53 8.05 -23.91
C ASP A 187 23.62 8.06 -25.15
N CYS A 188 23.51 6.93 -25.86
CA CYS A 188 22.56 6.76 -26.95
C CYS A 188 21.12 6.87 -26.45
N THR A 189 20.79 6.19 -25.35
CA THR A 189 19.49 6.29 -24.68
C THR A 189 19.17 7.74 -24.34
N LYS A 190 20.12 8.48 -23.74
CA LYS A 190 19.94 9.88 -23.41
C LYS A 190 19.61 10.73 -24.64
N LEU A 191 20.37 10.58 -25.74
CA LEU A 191 20.10 11.32 -26.99
C LEU A 191 18.71 11.04 -27.55
N ILE A 192 18.26 9.77 -27.52
CA ILE A 192 16.90 9.42 -27.95
C ILE A 192 15.84 10.09 -27.07
N HIS A 193 16.04 10.11 -25.76
CA HIS A 193 15.13 10.83 -24.86
C HIS A 193 15.13 12.34 -25.10
N ASP A 194 16.30 12.95 -25.31
CA ASP A 194 16.45 14.36 -25.64
C ASP A 194 15.67 14.68 -26.93
N TYR A 195 15.80 13.86 -27.97
CA TYR A 195 15.02 13.98 -29.21
C TYR A 195 13.50 13.86 -28.97
N LEU A 196 13.06 12.81 -28.27
CA LEU A 196 11.64 12.56 -28.01
C LEU A 196 10.99 13.66 -27.18
N SER A 197 11.77 14.34 -26.32
CA SER A 197 11.28 15.38 -25.40
C SER A 197 10.93 16.72 -26.05
N VAL A 198 11.28 16.94 -27.33
CA VAL A 198 11.08 18.22 -28.02
C VAL A 198 9.88 18.13 -28.98
N ALA A 199 10.11 18.04 -30.29
CA ALA A 199 9.04 18.09 -31.29
C ALA A 199 8.07 16.88 -31.18
N PRO A 200 8.53 15.63 -30.99
CA PRO A 200 7.62 14.50 -30.79
C PRO A 200 6.72 14.66 -29.56
N PHE A 201 7.24 15.24 -28.48
CA PHE A 201 6.46 15.52 -27.28
C PHE A 201 5.44 16.65 -27.52
N ALA A 202 5.80 17.71 -28.23
CA ALA A 202 4.85 18.75 -28.62
C ALA A 202 3.69 18.19 -29.47
N ASP A 203 4.02 17.36 -30.47
CA ASP A 203 3.01 16.69 -31.31
C ASP A 203 2.11 15.76 -30.48
N TYR A 204 2.67 15.05 -29.49
CA TYR A 204 1.90 14.24 -28.56
C TYR A 204 0.91 15.08 -27.75
N LEU A 205 1.32 16.24 -27.23
CA LEU A 205 0.48 17.14 -26.44
C LEU A 205 -0.72 17.68 -27.23
N ASP A 206 -0.61 17.77 -28.56
CA ASP A 206 -1.69 18.18 -29.47
C ASP A 206 -2.53 17.00 -30.00
N SER A 207 -2.19 15.77 -29.61
CA SER A 207 -2.86 14.56 -30.09
C SER A 207 -4.07 14.12 -29.24
N MET A 208 -4.90 13.23 -29.79
CA MET A 208 -5.98 12.58 -29.04
C MET A 208 -5.48 11.69 -27.89
N TYR A 209 -4.23 11.20 -27.96
CA TYR A 209 -3.63 10.38 -26.90
C TYR A 209 -3.40 11.20 -25.63
N TYR A 210 -3.01 12.47 -25.78
CA TYR A 210 -2.91 13.37 -24.64
C TYR A 210 -4.30 13.75 -24.10
N ASN A 211 -5.31 13.92 -24.95
CA ASN A 211 -6.69 14.11 -24.49
C ASN A 211 -7.17 12.92 -23.65
N ARG A 212 -6.86 11.70 -24.08
CA ARG A 212 -7.13 10.46 -23.34
C ARG A 212 -6.33 10.40 -22.03
N PHE A 213 -5.08 10.84 -22.02
CA PHE A 213 -4.30 10.97 -20.78
C PHE A 213 -5.00 11.92 -19.77
N LEU A 214 -5.54 13.04 -20.24
CA LEU A 214 -6.26 13.97 -19.37
C LEU A 214 -7.56 13.38 -18.79
N GLN A 215 -8.28 12.54 -19.55
CA GLN A 215 -9.43 11.80 -19.03
C GLN A 215 -9.02 10.79 -17.93
N TRP A 216 -7.91 10.08 -18.13
CA TRP A 216 -7.33 9.22 -17.09
C TRP A 216 -6.90 10.02 -15.86
N LYS A 217 -6.27 11.18 -16.06
CA LYS A 217 -5.88 12.08 -14.98
C LYS A 217 -7.08 12.65 -14.22
N TRP A 218 -8.19 12.86 -14.91
CA TRP A 218 -9.45 13.27 -14.29
C TRP A 218 -10.04 12.17 -13.42
N LEU A 219 -10.02 10.91 -13.87
CA LEU A 219 -10.44 9.75 -13.08
C LEU A 219 -9.57 9.55 -11.84
N GLU A 220 -8.25 9.70 -11.99
CA GLU A 220 -7.28 9.66 -10.88
C GLU A 220 -7.65 10.70 -9.81
N ARG A 221 -7.94 11.94 -10.20
CA ARG A 221 -8.25 13.03 -9.25
C ARG A 221 -9.65 12.96 -8.61
N GLN A 222 -10.45 11.94 -8.88
CA GLN A 222 -11.76 11.82 -8.26
C GLN A 222 -11.67 11.59 -6.73
N PRO A 223 -12.61 12.14 -5.93
CA PRO A 223 -12.55 12.02 -4.48
C PRO A 223 -12.53 10.57 -3.98
N VAL A 224 -11.56 10.25 -3.12
CA VAL A 224 -11.43 8.94 -2.48
C VAL A 224 -12.18 8.97 -1.14
N THR A 225 -13.04 7.98 -0.92
CA THR A 225 -13.78 7.85 0.35
C THR A 225 -13.78 6.40 0.81
N LYS A 226 -14.32 6.14 2.02
CA LYS A 226 -14.56 4.77 2.50
C LYS A 226 -15.36 3.90 1.51
N ASN A 227 -16.17 4.51 0.63
CA ASN A 227 -17.01 3.80 -0.34
C ASN A 227 -16.24 3.32 -1.57
N THR A 228 -15.00 3.78 -1.76
CA THR A 228 -14.07 3.29 -2.79
C THR A 228 -13.64 1.85 -2.49
N PHE A 229 -13.63 1.45 -1.21
CA PHE A 229 -13.06 0.17 -0.75
C PHE A 229 -14.11 -0.80 -0.17
N ARG A 230 -13.82 -2.09 -0.25
CA ARG A 230 -14.39 -3.13 0.64
C ARG A 230 -13.35 -3.47 1.70
N GLN A 231 -13.73 -3.49 2.97
CA GLN A 231 -12.83 -3.87 4.07
C GLN A 231 -12.95 -5.37 4.37
N TYR A 232 -11.82 -5.99 4.72
CA TYR A 232 -11.67 -7.39 5.10
C TYR A 232 -11.01 -7.49 6.48
N ARG A 233 -10.40 -8.64 6.79
CA ARG A 233 -9.80 -8.94 8.09
C ARG A 233 -8.68 -7.97 8.48
N VAL A 234 -8.48 -7.83 9.80
CA VAL A 234 -7.31 -7.19 10.39
C VAL A 234 -6.08 -8.07 10.14
N LEU A 235 -4.98 -7.46 9.72
CA LEU A 235 -3.68 -8.08 9.46
C LEU A 235 -2.70 -7.86 10.62
N GLY A 236 -2.83 -6.73 11.32
CA GLY A 236 -1.95 -6.39 12.42
C GLY A 236 -2.37 -5.11 13.14
N LYS A 237 -1.61 -4.74 14.16
CA LYS A 237 -1.77 -3.49 14.92
C LYS A 237 -0.47 -2.70 14.96
N GLY A 238 -0.60 -1.39 14.75
CA GLY A 238 0.49 -0.43 14.85
C GLY A 238 0.26 0.57 15.98
N GLY A 239 1.20 1.51 16.16
CA GLY A 239 1.17 2.46 17.28
C GLY A 239 -0.09 3.33 17.37
N PHE A 240 -0.69 3.68 16.22
CA PHE A 240 -1.86 4.57 16.13
C PHE A 240 -3.16 3.88 15.74
N GLY A 241 -3.19 2.56 15.55
CA GLY A 241 -4.41 1.85 15.18
C GLY A 241 -4.12 0.49 14.53
N GLU A 242 -4.98 0.07 13.61
CA GLU A 242 -4.95 -1.25 13.00
C GLU A 242 -4.58 -1.19 11.52
N VAL A 243 -4.08 -2.31 11.00
CA VAL A 243 -3.91 -2.55 9.56
C VAL A 243 -4.90 -3.63 9.16
N CYS A 244 -5.74 -3.40 8.15
CA CYS A 244 -6.67 -4.40 7.62
C CYS A 244 -6.51 -4.58 6.11
N ALA A 245 -6.82 -5.75 5.59
CA ALA A 245 -6.92 -5.93 4.14
C ALA A 245 -8.13 -5.16 3.59
N CYS A 246 -7.98 -4.55 2.42
CA CYS A 246 -9.06 -3.88 1.70
C CYS A 246 -8.97 -4.14 0.19
N GLN A 247 -10.07 -3.96 -0.53
CA GLN A 247 -10.13 -4.12 -1.97
C GLN A 247 -10.76 -2.89 -2.62
N VAL A 248 -10.14 -2.35 -3.67
CA VAL A 248 -10.74 -1.29 -4.49
C VAL A 248 -11.93 -1.87 -5.25
N ARG A 249 -13.11 -1.27 -5.08
CA ARG A 249 -14.36 -1.81 -5.64
C ARG A 249 -14.38 -1.81 -7.16
N ALA A 250 -13.80 -0.79 -7.79
CA ALA A 250 -13.81 -0.65 -9.24
C ALA A 250 -12.89 -1.69 -9.90
N THR A 251 -11.65 -1.78 -9.45
CA THR A 251 -10.59 -2.56 -10.08
C THR A 251 -10.47 -3.98 -9.56
N GLY A 252 -10.92 -4.23 -8.32
CA GLY A 252 -10.71 -5.51 -7.63
C GLY A 252 -9.33 -5.67 -7.00
N LYS A 253 -8.42 -4.68 -7.12
CA LYS A 253 -7.07 -4.75 -6.54
C LYS A 253 -7.11 -4.77 -5.02
N MET A 254 -6.28 -5.63 -4.45
CA MET A 254 -6.13 -5.82 -3.01
C MET A 254 -5.02 -4.92 -2.45
N TYR A 255 -5.25 -4.37 -1.26
CA TYR A 255 -4.33 -3.51 -0.54
C TYR A 255 -4.38 -3.77 0.98
N ALA A 256 -3.41 -3.23 1.70
CA ALA A 256 -3.46 -3.05 3.14
C ALA A 256 -3.91 -1.63 3.46
N CYS A 257 -4.82 -1.45 4.42
CA CYS A 257 -5.28 -0.15 4.90
C CYS A 257 -4.80 0.06 6.33
N LYS A 258 -3.76 0.88 6.51
CA LYS A 258 -3.27 1.33 7.82
C LYS A 258 -4.19 2.46 8.29
N LYS A 259 -5.00 2.18 9.32
CA LYS A 259 -5.93 3.13 9.94
C LYS A 259 -5.28 3.75 11.18
N LEU A 260 -5.11 5.07 11.16
CA LEU A 260 -4.56 5.86 12.25
C LEU A 260 -5.72 6.58 12.95
N GLU A 261 -6.06 6.18 14.18
CA GLU A 261 -7.19 6.74 14.95
C GLU A 261 -6.94 8.22 15.28
N LYS A 262 -7.83 9.12 14.82
CA LYS A 262 -7.68 10.58 14.99
C LYS A 262 -7.49 10.99 16.46
N LYS A 263 -8.31 10.43 17.36
CA LYS A 263 -8.21 10.69 18.81
C LYS A 263 -6.88 10.22 19.42
N ARG A 264 -6.32 9.12 18.89
CA ARG A 264 -5.05 8.56 19.39
C ARG A 264 -3.86 9.37 18.90
N ILE A 265 -3.89 9.83 17.66
CA ILE A 265 -2.90 10.77 17.12
C ILE A 265 -2.85 12.01 18.01
N LYS A 266 -4.00 12.65 18.25
CA LYS A 266 -4.11 13.86 19.09
C LYS A 266 -3.61 13.62 20.52
N LYS A 267 -4.03 12.51 21.15
CA LYS A 267 -3.59 12.15 22.51
C LYS A 267 -2.06 12.01 22.62
N ARG A 268 -1.41 11.50 21.57
CA ARG A 268 0.03 11.22 21.54
C ARG A 268 0.86 12.31 20.85
N LYS A 269 0.22 13.39 20.38
CA LYS A 269 0.87 14.45 19.57
C LYS A 269 1.61 13.87 18.35
N GLY A 270 0.97 12.93 17.65
CA GLY A 270 1.54 12.15 16.55
C GLY A 270 1.34 12.76 15.15
N GLU A 271 0.89 14.01 15.06
CA GLU A 271 0.49 14.65 13.79
C GLU A 271 1.66 14.75 12.81
N SER A 272 2.82 15.22 13.29
CA SER A 272 4.04 15.34 12.48
C SER A 272 4.52 13.98 11.96
N MET A 273 4.47 12.95 12.81
CA MET A 273 4.88 11.58 12.46
C MET A 273 3.98 10.99 11.37
N ALA A 274 2.66 11.14 11.51
CA ALA A 274 1.70 10.63 10.52
C ALA A 274 1.80 11.37 9.18
N LEU A 275 2.00 12.70 9.20
CA LEU A 275 2.18 13.48 7.97
C LEU A 275 3.50 13.12 7.28
N ASN A 276 4.58 13.01 8.05
CA ASN A 276 5.90 12.65 7.54
C ASN A 276 5.91 11.24 6.91
N GLU A 277 5.30 10.25 7.56
CA GLU A 277 5.15 8.90 6.98
C GLU A 277 4.42 8.97 5.63
N LYS A 278 3.30 9.69 5.56
CA LYS A 278 2.53 9.86 4.32
C LYS A 278 3.36 10.53 3.22
N GLN A 279 4.09 11.61 3.54
CA GLN A 279 4.87 12.36 2.55
C GLN A 279 6.04 11.56 2.00
N ILE A 280 6.72 10.80 2.85
CA ILE A 280 7.80 9.91 2.42
C ILE A 280 7.26 8.80 1.51
N LEU A 281 6.17 8.14 1.93
CA LEU A 281 5.55 7.07 1.14
C LEU A 281 4.99 7.54 -0.22
N GLU A 282 4.58 8.80 -0.33
CA GLU A 282 4.12 9.39 -1.58
C GLU A 282 5.27 9.72 -2.54
N LYS A 283 6.45 10.06 -2.00
CA LYS A 283 7.65 10.40 -2.78
C LYS A 283 8.39 9.15 -3.27
N VAL A 284 8.47 8.12 -2.43
CA VAL A 284 9.27 6.92 -2.71
C VAL A 284 8.56 6.01 -3.71
N ASN A 285 9.23 5.73 -4.84
CA ASN A 285 8.79 4.75 -5.82
C ASN A 285 9.86 3.66 -5.96
N SER A 286 9.77 2.63 -5.11
CA SER A 286 10.72 1.51 -5.08
C SER A 286 9.96 0.18 -5.09
N ARG A 287 10.54 -0.84 -5.74
CA ARG A 287 10.03 -2.23 -5.63
C ARG A 287 10.24 -2.79 -4.23
N PHE A 288 11.25 -2.30 -3.50
CA PHE A 288 11.68 -2.85 -2.22
C PHE A 288 11.13 -2.06 -1.01
N VAL A 289 10.24 -1.09 -1.26
CA VAL A 289 9.50 -0.34 -0.23
C VAL A 289 8.01 -0.46 -0.54
N VAL A 290 7.16 -0.55 0.49
CA VAL A 290 5.71 -0.53 0.30
C VAL A 290 5.26 0.80 -0.31
N SER A 291 4.38 0.75 -1.31
CA SER A 291 3.91 1.94 -2.01
C SER A 291 2.58 2.41 -1.43
N LEU A 292 2.41 3.73 -1.27
CA LEU A 292 1.12 4.34 -0.93
C LEU A 292 0.31 4.56 -2.20
N ALA A 293 -0.87 3.93 -2.30
CA ALA A 293 -1.78 4.11 -3.42
C ALA A 293 -2.87 5.15 -3.14
N TYR A 294 -3.34 5.25 -1.88
CA TYR A 294 -4.37 6.20 -1.50
C TYR A 294 -4.17 6.72 -0.07
N ALA A 295 -4.47 7.99 0.16
CA ALA A 295 -4.57 8.59 1.47
C ALA A 295 -5.90 9.33 1.61
N TYR A 296 -6.74 8.89 2.56
CA TYR A 296 -8.07 9.47 2.76
C TYR A 296 -8.46 9.46 4.23
N GLU A 297 -9.49 10.21 4.59
CA GLU A 297 -10.02 10.21 5.96
C GLU A 297 -11.41 9.58 6.08
N THR A 298 -11.71 9.20 7.31
CA THR A 298 -13.03 8.83 7.78
C THR A 298 -13.39 9.70 8.98
N LYS A 299 -14.59 9.47 9.52
CA LYS A 299 -15.03 10.13 10.76
C LYS A 299 -14.01 9.96 11.90
N ASP A 300 -13.43 8.76 12.04
CA ASP A 300 -12.66 8.39 13.23
C ASP A 300 -11.17 8.13 12.97
N ALA A 301 -10.74 8.01 11.71
CA ALA A 301 -9.37 7.64 11.35
C ALA A 301 -8.88 8.29 10.05
N LEU A 302 -7.56 8.49 9.97
CA LEU A 302 -6.82 8.70 8.72
C LEU A 302 -6.41 7.34 8.16
N CYS A 303 -6.52 7.14 6.85
CA CYS A 303 -6.30 5.85 6.20
C CYS A 303 -5.20 5.98 5.14
N LEU A 304 -4.14 5.18 5.29
CA LEU A 304 -3.10 4.99 4.28
C LEU A 304 -3.30 3.63 3.63
N VAL A 305 -3.56 3.61 2.33
CA VAL A 305 -3.77 2.39 1.54
C VAL A 305 -2.46 2.03 0.86
N LEU A 306 -1.84 0.95 1.31
CA LEU A 306 -0.49 0.51 1.01
C LEU A 306 -0.50 -0.82 0.26
N THR A 307 0.58 -1.11 -0.46
CA THR A 307 0.85 -2.45 -1.03
C THR A 307 0.53 -3.56 -0.01
N LEU A 308 -0.28 -4.54 -0.40
CA LEU A 308 -0.59 -5.69 0.44
C LEU A 308 0.55 -6.70 0.39
N MET A 309 1.08 -7.05 1.56
CA MET A 309 2.16 -8.03 1.73
C MET A 309 1.61 -9.24 2.49
N ASN A 310 1.18 -10.27 1.75
CA ASN A 310 0.45 -11.43 2.28
C ASN A 310 1.35 -12.50 2.91
N GLY A 311 2.65 -12.48 2.58
CA GLY A 311 3.63 -13.44 3.06
C GLY A 311 4.01 -13.25 4.53
N GLY A 312 3.50 -12.23 5.22
CA GLY A 312 3.83 -11.96 6.62
C GLY A 312 5.17 -11.24 6.80
N ASP A 313 5.55 -10.99 8.05
CA ASP A 313 6.79 -10.30 8.42
C ASP A 313 7.96 -11.26 8.66
N LEU A 314 9.20 -10.81 8.47
CA LEU A 314 10.39 -11.64 8.68
C LEU A 314 10.50 -12.18 10.11
N LYS A 315 9.98 -11.47 11.13
CA LYS A 315 9.98 -12.01 12.50
C LYS A 315 9.18 -13.30 12.59
N PHE A 316 8.01 -13.38 11.95
CA PHE A 316 7.25 -14.61 11.89
C PHE A 316 8.06 -15.73 11.25
N HIS A 317 8.67 -15.45 10.10
CA HIS A 317 9.50 -16.42 9.36
C HIS A 317 10.72 -16.89 10.18
N ILE A 318 11.48 -15.99 10.81
CA ILE A 318 12.69 -16.34 11.57
C ILE A 318 12.34 -17.20 12.79
N TYR A 319 11.24 -16.91 13.48
CA TYR A 319 11.01 -17.45 14.83
C TYR A 319 9.92 -18.51 14.96
N HIS A 320 9.06 -18.66 13.95
CA HIS A 320 7.87 -19.52 14.00
C HIS A 320 7.80 -20.54 12.85
N MET A 321 8.72 -20.50 11.88
CA MET A 321 8.77 -21.47 10.78
C MET A 321 9.82 -22.57 10.98
N GLY A 322 9.63 -23.38 12.02
CA GLY A 322 10.52 -24.51 12.33
C GLY A 322 11.66 -24.12 13.25
N GLU A 323 12.89 -24.52 12.92
CA GLU A 323 14.09 -24.08 13.64
C GLU A 323 14.28 -22.57 13.43
N ALA A 324 14.79 -21.88 14.45
CA ALA A 324 15.01 -20.45 14.36
C ALA A 324 16.15 -20.10 13.39
N GLY A 325 15.91 -19.08 12.57
CA GLY A 325 16.83 -18.64 11.52
C GLY A 325 16.49 -19.22 10.14
N PHE A 326 17.30 -18.86 9.14
CA PHE A 326 17.20 -19.26 7.75
C PHE A 326 18.48 -19.96 7.30
N ASP A 327 18.39 -20.71 6.21
CA ASP A 327 19.57 -21.03 5.45
C ASP A 327 20.22 -19.75 4.89
N GLU A 328 21.55 -19.79 4.72
CA GLU A 328 22.33 -18.63 4.30
C GLU A 328 21.86 -18.08 2.94
N ARG A 329 21.49 -18.94 1.99
CA ARG A 329 21.03 -18.51 0.66
C ARG A 329 19.77 -17.63 0.76
N ARG A 330 18.82 -18.00 1.63
CA ARG A 330 17.62 -17.19 1.89
C ARG A 330 17.94 -15.87 2.59
N ALA A 331 18.82 -15.89 3.60
CA ALA A 331 19.24 -14.67 4.30
C ALA A 331 19.95 -13.68 3.35
N ILE A 332 20.87 -14.17 2.50
CA ILE A 332 21.60 -13.34 1.53
C ILE A 332 20.68 -12.75 0.46
N PHE A 333 19.71 -13.52 -0.04
CA PHE A 333 18.73 -13.00 -1.00
C PHE A 333 17.92 -11.83 -0.40
N TYR A 334 17.39 -11.99 0.80
CA TYR A 334 16.66 -10.90 1.46
C TYR A 334 17.56 -9.71 1.81
N SER A 335 18.79 -9.94 2.27
CA SER A 335 19.75 -8.86 2.50
C SER A 335 20.07 -8.07 1.23
N ALA A 336 20.14 -8.73 0.07
CA ALA A 336 20.33 -8.05 -1.21
C ALA A 336 19.12 -7.18 -1.58
N GLU A 337 17.89 -7.66 -1.39
CA GLU A 337 16.68 -6.86 -1.62
C GLU A 337 16.55 -5.68 -0.65
N ILE A 338 16.87 -5.89 0.63
CA ILE A 338 16.88 -4.84 1.65
C ILE A 338 17.95 -3.79 1.31
N CYS A 339 19.13 -4.20 0.85
CA CYS A 339 20.19 -3.31 0.39
C CYS A 339 19.69 -2.39 -0.74
N CYS A 340 18.99 -2.92 -1.74
CA CYS A 340 18.36 -2.11 -2.79
C CYS A 340 17.28 -1.16 -2.24
N GLY A 341 16.45 -1.61 -1.29
CA GLY A 341 15.46 -0.74 -0.65
C GLY A 341 16.07 0.40 0.16
N LEU A 342 17.16 0.15 0.88
CA LEU A 342 17.92 1.20 1.57
C LEU A 342 18.56 2.17 0.59
N GLU A 343 19.17 1.66 -0.49
CA GLU A 343 19.74 2.49 -1.54
C GLU A 343 18.70 3.44 -2.15
N ASP A 344 17.50 2.95 -2.45
CA ASP A 344 16.41 3.76 -3.01
C ASP A 344 15.98 4.87 -2.04
N LEU A 345 15.89 4.58 -0.74
CA LEU A 345 15.60 5.58 0.29
C LEU A 345 16.74 6.60 0.41
N HIS A 346 17.99 6.15 0.44
CA HIS A 346 19.17 7.01 0.58
C HIS A 346 19.38 7.90 -0.65
N ARG A 347 19.06 7.41 -1.85
CA ARG A 347 19.05 8.19 -3.10
C ARG A 347 18.05 9.34 -3.03
N GLU A 348 16.91 9.12 -2.39
CA GLU A 348 15.92 10.16 -2.07
C GLU A 348 16.26 11.01 -0.84
N ARG A 349 17.47 10.81 -0.28
CA ARG A 349 18.00 11.47 0.92
C ARG A 349 17.18 11.18 2.16
N ILE A 350 16.61 9.99 2.28
CA ILE A 350 15.78 9.56 3.40
C ILE A 350 16.53 8.48 4.19
N VAL A 351 16.73 8.69 5.48
CA VAL A 351 17.22 7.64 6.41
C VAL A 351 16.04 6.96 7.08
N TYR A 352 16.04 5.63 7.14
CA TYR A 352 14.89 4.83 7.56
C TYR A 352 14.77 4.68 9.09
N ARG A 353 15.88 4.38 9.78
CA ARG A 353 16.03 4.36 11.25
C ARG A 353 15.23 3.31 12.04
N ASP A 354 14.49 2.41 11.39
CA ASP A 354 13.74 1.35 12.08
C ASP A 354 13.76 0.02 11.34
N LEU A 355 14.90 -0.33 10.73
CA LEU A 355 15.10 -1.64 10.12
C LEU A 355 15.20 -2.74 11.17
N LYS A 356 14.27 -3.70 11.08
CA LYS A 356 14.11 -4.85 11.97
C LYS A 356 13.21 -5.91 11.32
N PRO A 357 13.19 -7.16 11.80
CA PRO A 357 12.41 -8.23 11.18
C PRO A 357 10.91 -7.95 11.07
N GLU A 358 10.31 -7.25 12.04
CA GLU A 358 8.88 -6.90 12.01
C GLU A 358 8.48 -6.00 10.83
N ASN A 359 9.42 -5.19 10.34
CA ASN A 359 9.14 -4.17 9.35
C ASN A 359 9.50 -4.61 7.92
N ILE A 360 10.00 -5.82 7.73
CA ILE A 360 10.24 -6.41 6.42
C ILE A 360 9.16 -7.44 6.13
N LEU A 361 8.36 -7.18 5.10
CA LEU A 361 7.19 -7.96 4.76
C LEU A 361 7.39 -8.71 3.44
N LEU A 362 6.83 -9.91 3.31
CA LEU A 362 6.87 -10.72 2.09
C LEU A 362 5.60 -10.58 1.27
N ASP A 363 5.73 -10.54 -0.06
CA ASP A 363 4.60 -10.68 -0.98
C ASP A 363 4.28 -12.15 -1.29
N ASP A 364 3.27 -12.39 -2.14
CA ASP A 364 2.84 -13.75 -2.52
C ASP A 364 3.88 -14.52 -3.36
N HIS A 365 4.88 -13.83 -3.93
CA HIS A 365 5.95 -14.44 -4.73
C HIS A 365 7.23 -14.65 -3.92
N GLY A 366 7.27 -14.19 -2.68
CA GLY A 366 8.40 -14.34 -1.77
C GLY A 366 9.42 -13.20 -1.81
N HIS A 367 9.13 -12.11 -2.52
CA HIS A 367 9.95 -10.90 -2.49
C HIS A 367 9.64 -10.05 -1.26
N ILE A 368 10.65 -9.36 -0.73
CA ILE A 368 10.46 -8.50 0.44
C ILE A 368 10.18 -7.04 0.08
N ARG A 369 9.55 -6.32 1.02
CA ARG A 369 9.54 -4.86 1.05
C ARG A 369 9.71 -4.32 2.46
N ILE A 370 10.44 -3.21 2.56
CA ILE A 370 10.51 -2.36 3.75
C ILE A 370 9.15 -1.69 3.96
N SER A 371 8.67 -1.70 5.20
CA SER A 371 7.39 -1.11 5.61
C SER A 371 7.53 -0.19 6.84
N ASP A 372 6.45 0.44 7.27
CA ASP A 372 6.39 1.34 8.44
C ASP A 372 7.47 2.45 8.46
N LEU A 373 7.27 3.51 7.66
CA LEU A 373 8.22 4.62 7.54
C LEU A 373 7.97 5.73 8.57
N GLY A 374 7.29 5.41 9.68
CA GLY A 374 6.93 6.37 10.72
C GLY A 374 8.13 7.07 11.39
N LEU A 375 9.29 6.40 11.43
CA LEU A 375 10.53 6.97 11.98
C LEU A 375 11.51 7.47 10.90
N ALA A 376 11.20 7.30 9.63
CA ALA A 376 12.05 7.76 8.54
C ALA A 376 12.12 9.29 8.51
N VAL A 377 13.20 9.87 8.00
CA VAL A 377 13.35 11.32 7.91
C VAL A 377 14.23 11.72 6.75
N TYR A 378 13.90 12.87 6.14
CA TYR A 378 14.73 13.50 5.13
C TYR A 378 16.01 14.10 5.74
N VAL A 379 17.15 13.83 5.13
CA VAL A 379 18.47 14.35 5.48
C VAL A 379 18.89 15.37 4.41
N PRO A 380 18.82 16.68 4.71
CA PRO A 380 19.21 17.69 3.73
C PRO A 380 20.62 17.46 3.19
N GLU A 381 20.84 17.84 1.93
CA GLU A 381 22.14 17.70 1.28
C GLU A 381 23.21 18.49 2.05
N GLY A 382 24.39 17.89 2.21
CA GLY A 382 25.49 18.47 3.00
C GLY A 382 25.23 18.58 4.51
N GLN A 383 24.09 18.10 5.03
CA GLN A 383 23.73 18.21 6.44
C GLN A 383 23.67 16.85 7.14
N THR A 384 23.72 16.90 8.48
CA THR A 384 23.53 15.76 9.38
C THR A 384 22.35 16.00 10.30
N ILE A 385 21.69 14.93 10.72
CA ILE A 385 20.59 14.98 11.68
C ILE A 385 21.04 14.44 13.04
N LYS A 386 20.26 14.74 14.07
CA LYS A 386 20.43 14.20 15.42
C LYS A 386 19.09 13.73 15.95
N GLY A 387 19.05 12.54 16.52
CA GLY A 387 17.84 11.99 17.11
C GLY A 387 18.04 10.56 17.59
N ARG A 388 17.70 10.30 18.85
CA ARG A 388 17.77 8.99 19.48
C ARG A 388 16.44 8.25 19.31
N VAL A 389 16.22 7.69 18.13
CA VAL A 389 15.00 6.96 17.75
C VAL A 389 15.36 5.60 17.12
N GLY A 390 14.42 4.67 17.15
CA GLY A 390 14.59 3.31 16.65
C GLY A 390 14.31 2.26 17.71
N THR A 391 14.42 1.00 17.32
CA THR A 391 14.17 -0.15 18.21
C THR A 391 15.46 -0.56 18.95
N VAL A 392 15.35 -0.78 20.26
CA VAL A 392 16.48 -1.24 21.10
C VAL A 392 17.05 -2.54 20.53
N GLY A 393 18.38 -2.64 20.44
CA GLY A 393 19.09 -3.75 19.80
C GLY A 393 19.42 -3.53 18.32
N TYR A 394 18.66 -2.67 17.61
CA TYR A 394 18.91 -2.31 16.21
C TYR A 394 19.42 -0.87 16.04
N MET A 395 19.30 -0.03 17.08
CA MET A 395 19.91 1.30 17.07
C MET A 395 21.44 1.20 17.03
N ALA A 396 22.06 1.86 16.05
CA ALA A 396 23.50 1.91 15.90
C ALA A 396 24.19 2.66 17.07
N PRO A 397 25.49 2.40 17.32
CA PRO A 397 26.21 3.02 18.43
C PRO A 397 26.13 4.56 18.45
N GLU A 398 26.26 5.22 17.31
CA GLU A 398 26.16 6.67 17.18
C GLU A 398 24.75 7.20 17.52
N VAL A 399 23.70 6.42 17.26
CA VAL A 399 22.32 6.74 17.65
C VAL A 399 22.14 6.61 19.16
N VAL A 400 22.67 5.53 19.76
CA VAL A 400 22.63 5.29 21.21
C VAL A 400 23.37 6.39 21.97
N LYS A 401 24.53 6.83 21.46
CA LYS A 401 25.34 7.94 21.96
C LYS A 401 24.75 9.33 21.67
N ASN A 402 23.68 9.40 20.89
CA ASN A 402 23.01 10.64 20.49
C ASN A 402 23.95 11.61 19.72
N GLU A 403 24.78 11.03 18.86
CA GLU A 403 25.67 11.73 17.94
C GLU A 403 24.90 12.15 16.67
N ARG A 404 25.57 12.93 15.81
CA ARG A 404 25.03 13.33 14.51
C ARG A 404 25.31 12.23 13.50
N TYR A 405 24.35 11.97 12.61
CA TYR A 405 24.46 10.92 11.60
C TYR A 405 23.72 11.29 10.31
N THR A 406 23.99 10.53 9.25
CA THR A 406 23.27 10.57 7.97
C THR A 406 22.54 9.24 7.76
N PHE A 407 23.16 8.29 7.05
CA PHE A 407 22.57 7.02 6.64
C PHE A 407 23.19 5.80 7.33
N SER A 408 24.29 5.99 8.06
CA SER A 408 25.04 4.95 8.77
C SER A 408 24.19 4.05 9.69
N PRO A 409 23.09 4.52 10.34
CA PRO A 409 22.29 3.64 11.17
C PRO A 409 21.56 2.53 10.40
N ASP A 410 21.23 2.77 9.13
CA ASP A 410 20.51 1.79 8.32
C ASP A 410 21.42 0.61 7.93
N TRP A 411 22.70 0.88 7.61
CA TRP A 411 23.69 -0.16 7.31
C TRP A 411 24.02 -1.00 8.54
N TRP A 412 24.11 -0.38 9.72
CA TRP A 412 24.22 -1.12 10.98
C TRP A 412 23.04 -2.07 11.18
N ALA A 413 21.82 -1.56 11.00
CA ALA A 413 20.62 -2.36 11.19
C ALA A 413 20.49 -3.48 10.14
N LEU A 414 21.03 -3.30 8.93
CA LEU A 414 21.17 -4.39 7.95
C LEU A 414 22.11 -5.50 8.47
N GLY A 415 23.22 -5.13 9.12
CA GLY A 415 24.11 -6.06 9.79
C GLY A 415 23.42 -6.84 10.91
N CYS A 416 22.64 -6.15 11.76
CA CYS A 416 21.84 -6.80 12.80
C CYS A 416 20.81 -7.78 12.21
N LEU A 417 20.15 -7.38 11.13
CA LEU A 417 19.11 -8.19 10.50
C LEU A 417 19.68 -9.41 9.78
N LEU A 418 20.81 -9.27 9.07
CA LEU A 418 21.53 -10.40 8.48
C LEU A 418 21.96 -11.41 9.55
N TYR A 419 22.55 -10.91 10.63
CA TYR A 419 22.93 -11.75 11.78
C TYR A 419 21.73 -12.53 12.31
N GLU A 420 20.61 -11.85 12.57
CA GLU A 420 19.42 -12.46 13.15
C GLU A 420 18.73 -13.45 12.21
N MET A 421 18.79 -13.21 10.89
CA MET A 421 18.31 -14.14 9.88
C MET A 421 19.12 -15.44 9.88
N ILE A 422 20.43 -15.41 10.06
CA ILE A 422 21.28 -16.62 10.05
C ILE A 422 21.25 -17.31 11.41
N GLU A 423 21.51 -16.58 12.48
CA GLU A 423 21.65 -17.14 13.83
C GLU A 423 20.30 -17.56 14.44
N GLY A 424 19.21 -16.86 14.07
CA GLY A 424 17.90 -17.05 14.69
C GLY A 424 17.73 -16.35 16.05
N GLN A 425 18.59 -15.37 16.35
CA GLN A 425 18.49 -14.46 17.50
C GLN A 425 19.23 -13.14 17.23
N SER A 426 18.89 -12.09 17.97
CA SER A 426 19.58 -10.79 17.86
C SER A 426 21.02 -10.85 18.38
N PRO A 427 21.98 -10.12 17.75
CA PRO A 427 23.39 -10.12 18.16
C PRO A 427 23.63 -9.59 19.58
N PHE A 428 22.74 -8.75 20.10
CA PHE A 428 22.88 -8.11 21.41
C PHE A 428 21.74 -8.45 22.37
N GLN A 429 20.81 -9.32 21.96
CA GLN A 429 19.67 -9.72 22.80
C GLN A 429 19.30 -11.19 22.58
N GLN A 430 19.72 -12.05 23.50
CA GLN A 430 19.37 -13.47 23.48
C GLN A 430 17.86 -13.69 23.67
N ARG A 431 17.31 -14.66 22.93
CA ARG A 431 15.89 -15.00 22.96
C ARG A 431 15.46 -15.44 24.37
N LYS A 432 14.25 -15.02 24.79
CA LYS A 432 13.63 -15.31 26.11
C LYS A 432 14.33 -14.73 27.33
N LYS A 433 15.51 -14.11 27.22
CA LYS A 433 16.14 -13.37 28.32
C LYS A 433 15.59 -11.94 28.36
N LYS A 434 14.98 -11.58 29.49
CA LYS A 434 14.59 -10.19 29.75
C LYS A 434 15.83 -9.41 30.20
N ILE A 435 16.48 -8.77 29.25
CA ILE A 435 17.62 -7.88 29.49
C ILE A 435 17.07 -6.45 29.59
N LYS A 436 17.60 -5.66 30.53
CA LYS A 436 17.23 -4.24 30.66
C LYS A 436 17.72 -3.47 29.44
N ARG A 437 16.99 -2.41 29.07
CA ARG A 437 17.33 -1.57 27.90
C ARG A 437 18.75 -1.03 27.99
N GLU A 438 19.15 -0.55 29.16
CA GLU A 438 20.46 0.07 29.40
C GLU A 438 21.61 -0.92 29.18
N GLU A 439 21.38 -2.20 29.49
CA GLU A 439 22.37 -3.26 29.27
C GLU A 439 22.49 -3.61 27.79
N VAL A 440 21.39 -3.72 27.05
CA VAL A 440 21.45 -3.91 25.59
C VAL A 440 22.18 -2.75 24.92
N GLU A 441 21.91 -1.52 25.35
CA GLU A 441 22.61 -0.33 24.86
C GLU A 441 24.11 -0.33 25.20
N ARG A 442 24.50 -0.88 26.36
CA ARG A 442 25.91 -1.09 26.72
C ARG A 442 26.57 -2.13 25.81
N LEU A 443 25.92 -3.27 25.59
CA LEU A 443 26.41 -4.34 24.70
C LEU A 443 26.65 -3.81 23.27
N VAL A 444 25.69 -3.06 22.71
CA VAL A 444 25.85 -2.42 21.39
C VAL A 444 27.10 -1.54 21.32
N ARG A 445 27.40 -0.76 22.37
CA ARG A 445 28.55 0.15 22.39
C ARG A 445 29.89 -0.55 22.60
N GLU A 446 29.93 -1.62 23.40
CA GLU A 446 31.19 -2.12 23.98
C GLU A 446 31.55 -3.55 23.56
N VAL A 447 30.56 -4.39 23.28
CA VAL A 447 30.76 -5.83 23.09
C VAL A 447 30.72 -6.17 21.61
N GLN A 448 31.72 -6.91 21.13
CA GLN A 448 31.74 -7.47 19.78
C GLN A 448 30.76 -8.66 19.72
N GLU A 449 30.05 -8.79 18.61
CA GLU A 449 29.13 -9.89 18.38
C GLU A 449 29.86 -11.23 18.21
N GLU A 450 29.23 -12.30 18.66
CA GLU A 450 29.73 -13.67 18.56
C GLU A 450 29.05 -14.40 17.42
N TYR A 451 29.77 -15.26 16.69
CA TYR A 451 29.26 -15.97 15.52
C TYR A 451 29.32 -17.48 15.76
N SER A 452 28.21 -18.17 15.57
CA SER A 452 28.16 -19.64 15.60
C SER A 452 28.73 -20.25 14.31
N ASP A 453 28.71 -21.58 14.23
CA ASP A 453 29.03 -22.36 13.03
C ASP A 453 28.00 -22.23 11.90
N LYS A 454 26.87 -21.53 12.13
CA LYS A 454 25.88 -21.22 11.09
C LYS A 454 26.37 -20.22 10.04
N PHE A 455 27.42 -19.45 10.33
CA PHE A 455 27.94 -18.43 9.43
C PHE A 455 29.07 -18.98 8.56
N SER A 456 28.98 -18.81 7.24
CA SER A 456 30.16 -18.89 6.39
C SER A 456 31.14 -17.76 6.68
N GLU A 457 32.40 -17.90 6.25
CA GLU A 457 33.41 -16.85 6.40
C GLU A 457 33.00 -15.56 5.67
N ASP A 458 32.37 -15.67 4.50
CA ASP A 458 31.86 -14.51 3.75
C ASP A 458 30.69 -13.85 4.50
N ALA A 459 29.75 -14.61 5.06
CA ALA A 459 28.61 -14.07 5.81
C ALA A 459 29.07 -13.37 7.09
N LYS A 460 30.00 -13.99 7.83
CA LYS A 460 30.65 -13.41 9.01
C LYS A 460 31.42 -12.14 8.66
N SER A 461 32.13 -12.12 7.53
CA SER A 461 32.87 -10.94 7.07
C SER A 461 31.92 -9.78 6.78
N LEU A 462 30.85 -10.00 6.01
CA LEU A 462 29.85 -8.96 5.74
C LEU A 462 29.20 -8.43 7.02
N CYS A 463 28.77 -9.32 7.93
CA CYS A 463 28.18 -8.92 9.21
C CYS A 463 29.13 -8.04 10.02
N LYS A 464 30.40 -8.43 10.17
CA LYS A 464 31.40 -7.63 10.92
C LYS A 464 31.63 -6.26 10.30
N MET A 465 31.68 -6.17 8.98
CA MET A 465 31.89 -4.91 8.27
C MET A 465 30.69 -3.97 8.39
N LEU A 466 29.46 -4.50 8.42
CA LEU A 466 28.24 -3.72 8.68
C LEU A 466 28.06 -3.36 10.16
N LEU A 467 28.52 -4.24 11.07
CA LEU A 467 28.48 -4.04 12.53
C LEU A 467 29.75 -3.36 13.08
N ALA A 468 30.53 -2.70 12.22
CA ALA A 468 31.60 -1.82 12.65
C ALA A 468 31.01 -0.70 13.54
N LYS A 469 31.52 -0.58 14.76
CA LYS A 469 30.96 0.35 15.75
C LYS A 469 31.23 1.81 15.39
N ASP A 470 32.37 2.09 14.77
CA ASP A 470 32.67 3.39 14.17
C ASP A 470 31.99 3.48 12.79
N PRO A 471 31.11 4.46 12.56
CA PRO A 471 30.53 4.71 11.24
C PRO A 471 31.58 4.96 10.15
N GLY A 472 32.76 5.50 10.50
CA GLY A 472 33.84 5.77 9.54
C GLY A 472 34.49 4.51 8.96
N ASP A 473 34.38 3.38 9.66
CA ASP A 473 34.88 2.06 9.23
C ASP A 473 33.77 1.14 8.71
N ARG A 474 32.51 1.61 8.75
CA ARG A 474 31.33 0.78 8.46
C ARG A 474 31.09 0.67 6.96
N LEU A 475 30.90 -0.55 6.48
CA LEU A 475 30.52 -0.79 5.09
C LEU A 475 29.18 -0.10 4.78
N GLY A 476 29.14 0.59 3.65
CA GLY A 476 28.03 1.48 3.25
C GLY A 476 28.26 2.95 3.63
N CYS A 477 29.32 3.25 4.38
CA CYS A 477 29.67 4.60 4.83
C CYS A 477 31.05 5.07 4.33
N LEU A 478 31.77 4.28 3.52
CA LEU A 478 33.15 4.56 3.08
C LEU A 478 33.21 5.45 1.83
N GLY A 479 32.09 6.07 1.46
CA GLY A 479 31.93 6.90 0.26
C GLY A 479 31.33 6.17 -0.95
N GLY A 480 31.18 4.84 -0.87
CA GLY A 480 30.57 4.01 -1.94
C GLY A 480 29.06 3.77 -1.77
N SER A 481 28.50 4.01 -0.58
CA SER A 481 27.09 3.79 -0.25
C SER A 481 26.67 2.34 -0.51
N ALA A 482 25.56 2.06 -1.19
CA ALA A 482 25.16 0.69 -1.49
C ALA A 482 26.18 -0.06 -2.38
N SER A 483 26.97 0.65 -3.21
CA SER A 483 27.89 0.01 -4.17
C SER A 483 28.97 -0.83 -3.50
N GLU A 484 29.50 -0.36 -2.37
CA GLU A 484 30.49 -1.10 -1.56
C GLU A 484 29.86 -2.34 -0.90
N VAL A 485 28.61 -2.25 -0.45
CA VAL A 485 27.87 -3.40 0.11
C VAL A 485 27.61 -4.44 -0.99
N LYS A 486 27.13 -4.00 -2.16
CA LYS A 486 26.84 -4.86 -3.32
C LYS A 486 28.08 -5.55 -3.89
N ALA A 487 29.26 -4.94 -3.72
CA ALA A 487 30.54 -5.48 -4.18
C ALA A 487 31.14 -6.56 -3.26
N HIS A 488 30.57 -6.79 -2.07
CA HIS A 488 31.06 -7.80 -1.15
C HIS A 488 30.97 -9.23 -1.76
N SER A 489 31.98 -10.07 -1.50
CA SER A 489 32.14 -11.42 -2.08
C SER A 489 30.91 -12.32 -1.93
N ILE A 490 30.20 -12.19 -0.80
CA ILE A 490 28.97 -12.93 -0.51
C ILE A 490 27.88 -12.75 -1.57
N PHE A 491 27.84 -11.59 -2.26
CA PHE A 491 26.86 -11.28 -3.30
C PHE A 491 27.35 -11.63 -4.71
N ARG A 492 28.50 -12.30 -4.89
CA ARG A 492 29.05 -12.65 -6.22
C ARG A 492 28.07 -13.38 -7.15
N SER A 493 27.11 -14.10 -6.58
CA SER A 493 26.09 -14.86 -7.32
C SER A 493 24.81 -14.06 -7.61
N ILE A 494 24.70 -12.84 -7.09
CA ILE A 494 23.53 -11.98 -7.25
C ILE A 494 23.82 -10.92 -8.32
N ASN A 495 23.12 -11.04 -9.46
CA ASN A 495 23.08 -9.95 -10.43
C ASN A 495 22.07 -8.88 -9.95
N PHE A 496 22.57 -7.80 -9.34
CA PHE A 496 21.74 -6.75 -8.77
C PHE A 496 20.79 -6.07 -9.78
N LYS A 497 21.17 -5.89 -11.05
CA LYS A 497 20.23 -5.32 -12.05
C LYS A 497 19.04 -6.25 -12.30
N ARG A 498 19.28 -7.57 -12.34
CA ARG A 498 18.20 -8.57 -12.46
C ARG A 498 17.35 -8.63 -11.19
N LEU A 499 17.95 -8.47 -10.01
CA LEU A 499 17.22 -8.34 -8.75
C LEU A 499 16.34 -7.08 -8.74
N GLU A 500 16.92 -5.94 -9.12
CA GLU A 500 16.27 -4.63 -9.32
C GLU A 500 15.30 -4.62 -10.51
N ALA A 501 15.22 -5.68 -11.32
CA ALA A 501 14.18 -5.89 -12.31
C ALA A 501 13.10 -6.88 -11.84
N GLY A 502 13.28 -7.54 -10.68
CA GLY A 502 12.38 -8.59 -10.20
C GLY A 502 12.49 -9.90 -10.99
N MET A 503 13.65 -10.15 -11.62
CA MET A 503 13.87 -11.31 -12.49
C MET A 503 14.55 -12.49 -11.79
N LEU A 504 15.04 -12.30 -10.56
CA LEU A 504 15.59 -13.38 -9.75
C LEU A 504 14.48 -14.05 -8.95
N GLN A 505 14.41 -15.37 -9.01
CA GLN A 505 13.43 -16.15 -8.25
C GLN A 505 13.82 -16.19 -6.77
N PRO A 506 12.91 -15.83 -5.85
CA PRO A 506 13.16 -15.96 -4.41
C PRO A 506 13.42 -17.42 -4.01
N PRO A 507 14.32 -17.67 -3.04
CA PRO A 507 14.61 -19.03 -2.56
C PRO A 507 13.46 -19.63 -1.72
N PHE A 508 12.50 -18.81 -1.30
CA PHE A 508 11.32 -19.23 -0.57
C PHE A 508 10.09 -18.50 -1.11
N ILE A 509 9.04 -19.25 -1.43
CA ILE A 509 7.74 -18.74 -1.88
C ILE A 509 6.70 -19.09 -0.80
N PRO A 510 5.99 -18.10 -0.22
CA PRO A 510 4.93 -18.37 0.74
C PRO A 510 3.80 -19.23 0.15
N ASP A 511 3.26 -20.14 0.95
CA ASP A 511 2.09 -20.94 0.57
C ASP A 511 0.86 -20.02 0.45
N PRO A 512 0.23 -19.94 -0.73
CA PRO A 512 -0.96 -19.11 -0.95
C PRO A 512 -2.16 -19.55 -0.10
N GLN A 513 -2.13 -20.69 0.60
CA GLN A 513 -3.16 -21.15 1.54
C GLN A 513 -2.82 -20.86 3.01
N ALA A 514 -1.55 -20.62 3.36
CA ALA A 514 -1.11 -20.37 4.73
C ALA A 514 -1.22 -18.90 5.18
N ILE A 515 -1.56 -18.65 6.44
CA ILE A 515 -1.63 -17.29 6.99
C ILE A 515 -0.39 -17.07 7.87
N TYR A 516 0.50 -16.19 7.43
CA TYR A 516 1.77 -15.89 8.09
C TYR A 516 1.63 -14.74 9.09
N CYS A 517 0.64 -14.83 9.99
CA CYS A 517 0.48 -13.88 11.08
C CYS A 517 -0.12 -14.58 12.30
N LYS A 518 -0.08 -13.89 13.46
CA LYS A 518 -0.81 -14.36 14.63
C LYS A 518 -2.31 -14.38 14.38
N ASP A 519 -3.02 -15.26 15.09
CA ASP A 519 -4.48 -15.33 15.01
C ASP A 519 -5.12 -13.99 15.40
N VAL A 520 -6.23 -13.64 14.75
CA VAL A 520 -6.93 -12.36 14.98
C VAL A 520 -7.31 -12.16 16.45
N LEU A 521 -7.60 -13.26 17.16
CA LEU A 521 -7.93 -13.27 18.58
C LEU A 521 -6.74 -12.93 19.48
N ASP A 522 -5.51 -13.21 19.03
CA ASP A 522 -4.27 -12.91 19.75
C ASP A 522 -3.81 -11.47 19.51
N ILE A 523 -4.48 -10.73 18.62
CA ILE A 523 -4.18 -9.34 18.38
C ILE A 523 -4.83 -8.51 19.50
N GLU A 524 -4.03 -8.04 20.47
CA GLU A 524 -4.48 -7.27 21.64
C GLU A 524 -5.39 -6.08 21.30
N GLN A 525 -6.61 -5.99 21.83
CA GLN A 525 -7.49 -4.86 21.55
C GLN A 525 -7.01 -3.58 22.23
N PHE A 526 -7.04 -2.48 21.49
CA PHE A 526 -6.76 -1.18 22.07
C PHE A 526 -7.88 -0.73 23.00
N SER A 527 -7.51 -0.21 24.16
CA SER A 527 -8.45 0.55 24.99
C SER A 527 -8.94 1.79 24.22
N THR A 528 -10.25 2.01 24.19
CA THR A 528 -10.87 3.20 23.57
C THR A 528 -10.33 4.48 24.21
N VAL A 529 -9.94 5.46 23.39
CA VAL A 529 -9.47 6.76 23.88
C VAL A 529 -10.67 7.59 24.35
N LYS A 530 -10.79 7.79 25.67
CA LYS A 530 -11.79 8.67 26.31
C LYS A 530 -11.19 10.04 26.63
N GLY A 531 -12.04 11.06 26.74
CA GLY A 531 -11.64 12.42 27.15
C GLY A 531 -10.86 13.23 26.11
N VAL A 532 -10.94 12.86 24.83
CA VAL A 532 -10.31 13.60 23.73
C VAL A 532 -11.39 13.99 22.73
N GLU A 533 -11.58 15.29 22.56
CA GLU A 533 -12.45 15.89 21.55
C GLU A 533 -11.61 16.43 20.40
N LEU A 534 -12.13 16.32 19.18
CA LEU A 534 -11.50 16.87 17.99
C LEU A 534 -11.98 18.32 17.81
N GLU A 535 -11.05 19.23 17.55
CA GLU A 535 -11.29 20.67 17.40
C GLU A 535 -11.15 21.08 15.93
N PRO A 536 -11.74 22.21 15.50
CA PRO A 536 -11.62 22.68 14.11
C PRO A 536 -10.18 22.84 13.60
N LYS A 537 -9.22 23.15 14.48
CA LYS A 537 -7.80 23.25 14.11
C LYS A 537 -7.22 21.91 13.61
N ASP A 538 -7.77 20.79 14.08
CA ASP A 538 -7.32 19.44 13.74
C ASP A 538 -7.69 19.10 12.27
N GLU A 539 -8.77 19.68 11.73
CA GLU A 539 -9.21 19.48 10.34
C GLU A 539 -8.16 19.95 9.32
N SER A 540 -7.42 21.02 9.64
CA SER A 540 -6.34 21.51 8.78
C SER A 540 -5.19 20.51 8.61
N PHE A 541 -4.99 19.64 9.61
CA PHE A 541 -4.02 18.55 9.53
C PHE A 541 -4.59 17.36 8.77
N TYR A 542 -5.87 17.02 9.00
CA TYR A 542 -6.51 15.90 8.30
C TYR A 542 -6.61 16.10 6.79
N SER A 543 -6.88 17.32 6.34
CA SER A 543 -6.90 17.67 4.92
C SER A 543 -5.52 17.53 4.25
N LYS A 544 -4.43 17.87 4.96
CA LYS A 544 -3.05 17.70 4.45
C LYS A 544 -2.66 16.24 4.26
N VAL A 545 -3.19 15.33 5.06
CA VAL A 545 -2.95 13.89 4.91
C VAL A 545 -3.83 13.30 3.80
N SER A 546 -5.07 13.75 3.68
CA SER A 546 -6.12 13.18 2.82
C SER A 546 -6.06 13.68 1.38
N THR A 547 -4.98 13.32 0.68
CA THR A 547 -4.67 13.77 -0.69
C THR A 547 -5.34 12.97 -1.81
N GLY A 548 -6.07 11.90 -1.49
CA GLY A 548 -6.73 11.06 -2.49
C GLY A 548 -5.81 9.96 -3.02
N SER A 549 -5.83 9.70 -4.32
CA SER A 549 -4.96 8.70 -4.95
C SER A 549 -3.56 9.25 -5.22
N VAL A 550 -2.55 8.40 -5.07
CA VAL A 550 -1.18 8.69 -5.48
C VAL A 550 -1.00 8.28 -6.95
N PRO A 551 -0.50 9.16 -7.85
CA PRO A 551 -0.58 8.94 -9.29
C PRO A 551 0.05 7.63 -9.80
N ILE A 552 1.33 7.38 -9.50
CA ILE A 552 2.06 6.24 -10.07
C ILE A 552 1.43 4.90 -9.63
N PRO A 553 1.18 4.64 -8.32
CA PRO A 553 0.55 3.39 -7.90
C PRO A 553 -0.89 3.22 -8.39
N TRP A 554 -1.65 4.32 -8.51
CA TRP A 554 -3.00 4.29 -9.07
C TRP A 554 -3.01 3.90 -10.55
N GLN A 555 -2.10 4.46 -11.35
CA GLN A 555 -1.96 4.13 -12.76
C GLN A 555 -1.50 2.68 -12.96
N ASN A 556 -0.52 2.22 -12.17
CA ASN A 556 -0.12 0.80 -12.17
C ASN A 556 -1.29 -0.12 -11.81
N GLU A 557 -2.14 0.26 -10.85
CA GLU A 557 -3.36 -0.50 -10.54
C GLU A 557 -4.32 -0.61 -11.74
N MET A 558 -4.56 0.48 -12.47
CA MET A 558 -5.43 0.45 -13.65
C MET A 558 -4.88 -0.50 -14.72
N ILE A 559 -3.56 -0.53 -14.91
CA ILE A 559 -2.88 -1.39 -15.87
C ILE A 559 -2.92 -2.86 -15.39
N GLU A 560 -2.44 -3.15 -14.18
CA GLU A 560 -2.36 -4.52 -13.63
C GLU A 560 -3.73 -5.22 -13.52
N THR A 561 -4.80 -4.45 -13.36
CA THR A 561 -6.17 -4.98 -13.29
C THR A 561 -6.87 -5.01 -14.64
N GLU A 562 -6.16 -4.74 -15.74
CA GLU A 562 -6.68 -4.69 -17.12
C GLU A 562 -7.79 -3.63 -17.30
N CYS A 563 -7.98 -2.73 -16.33
CA CYS A 563 -8.94 -1.64 -16.46
C CYS A 563 -8.51 -0.63 -17.52
N PHE A 564 -7.19 -0.41 -17.65
CA PHE A 564 -6.62 0.41 -18.72
C PHE A 564 -6.98 -0.17 -20.09
N ASP A 565 -6.59 -1.42 -20.38
CA ASP A 565 -6.84 -2.05 -21.69
C ASP A 565 -8.33 -2.17 -22.02
N GLU A 566 -9.18 -2.48 -21.03
CA GLU A 566 -10.63 -2.63 -21.25
C GLU A 566 -11.38 -1.29 -21.47
N LEU A 567 -10.83 -0.16 -21.02
CA LEU A 567 -11.46 1.16 -21.15
C LEU A 567 -10.79 2.04 -22.21
N ASN A 568 -9.48 1.90 -22.39
CA ASN A 568 -8.66 2.71 -23.29
C ASN A 568 -8.80 2.24 -24.74
N VAL A 569 -10.01 2.40 -25.29
CA VAL A 569 -10.34 2.01 -26.67
C VAL A 569 -10.24 3.22 -27.59
N PHE A 570 -9.65 3.01 -28.75
CA PHE A 570 -9.66 3.89 -29.92
C PHE A 570 -10.27 3.13 -31.10
N ASP A 571 -10.95 3.83 -32.00
CA ASP A 571 -11.52 3.19 -33.19
C ASP A 571 -10.42 2.89 -34.22
N GLN A 572 -10.50 1.73 -34.88
CA GLN A 572 -9.44 1.23 -35.77
C GLN A 572 -9.30 2.01 -37.09
N ASP A 573 -10.36 2.72 -37.48
CA ASP A 573 -10.40 3.60 -38.64
C ASP A 573 -9.85 5.01 -38.34
N GLY A 574 -9.41 5.26 -37.10
CA GLY A 574 -8.87 6.54 -36.66
C GLY A 574 -9.97 7.55 -36.28
N THR A 575 -11.23 7.14 -36.16
CA THR A 575 -12.27 8.05 -35.66
C THR A 575 -12.04 8.40 -34.19
N VAL A 576 -12.33 9.66 -33.85
CA VAL A 576 -12.25 10.15 -32.48
C VAL A 576 -13.41 9.56 -31.68
N PRO A 577 -13.16 8.84 -30.58
CA PRO A 577 -14.22 8.30 -29.73
C PRO A 577 -15.20 9.39 -29.26
N PRO A 578 -16.49 9.09 -29.05
CA PRO A 578 -17.49 10.10 -28.66
C PRO A 578 -17.17 10.87 -27.38
N ASP A 579 -16.46 10.26 -26.43
CA ASP A 579 -16.00 10.93 -25.21
C ASP A 579 -14.86 11.94 -25.44
N LEU A 580 -14.17 11.84 -26.58
CA LEU A 580 -13.09 12.70 -27.04
C LEU A 580 -13.51 13.71 -28.12
N ASP A 581 -14.72 13.59 -28.68
CA ASP A 581 -15.21 14.51 -29.70
C ASP A 581 -15.67 15.85 -29.10
N TRP A 582 -14.86 16.89 -29.27
CA TRP A 582 -15.17 18.25 -28.85
C TRP A 582 -16.44 18.84 -29.46
N ARG A 583 -16.86 18.34 -30.64
CA ARG A 583 -18.06 18.82 -31.36
C ARG A 583 -19.31 18.04 -30.99
N GLY A 584 -19.15 16.89 -30.32
CA GLY A 584 -20.24 16.07 -29.81
C GLY A 584 -20.99 16.74 -28.67
N GLN A 585 -22.24 16.32 -28.43
CA GLN A 585 -22.94 16.76 -27.24
C GLN A 585 -22.25 16.21 -25.98
N PRO A 586 -22.04 17.02 -24.92
CA PRO A 586 -21.47 16.52 -23.68
C PRO A 586 -22.26 15.32 -23.17
N SER A 587 -21.55 14.24 -22.83
CA SER A 587 -22.20 13.10 -22.16
C SER A 587 -22.95 13.60 -20.91
N PRO A 588 -24.20 13.18 -20.67
CA PRO A 588 -24.91 13.59 -19.47
C PRO A 588 -24.10 13.19 -18.24
N PRO A 589 -23.95 14.08 -17.23
CA PRO A 589 -23.13 13.80 -16.06
C PRO A 589 -23.62 12.53 -15.35
N PRO A 590 -22.72 11.74 -14.74
CA PRO A 590 -23.09 10.52 -14.04
C PRO A 590 -24.18 10.83 -13.00
N LYS A 591 -25.29 10.07 -13.05
CA LYS A 591 -26.46 10.31 -12.20
C LYS A 591 -26.04 10.29 -10.72
N GLN A 592 -26.02 11.45 -10.09
CA GLN A 592 -25.82 11.58 -8.64
C GLN A 592 -26.90 10.79 -7.91
N GLY A 593 -26.51 10.05 -6.87
CA GLY A 593 -27.45 9.29 -6.05
C GLY A 593 -28.46 10.21 -5.35
N LEU A 594 -29.67 9.72 -5.09
CA LEU A 594 -30.78 10.48 -4.49
C LEU A 594 -30.36 11.23 -3.20
N LEU A 595 -29.44 10.66 -2.41
CA LEU A 595 -28.91 11.25 -1.19
C LEU A 595 -27.96 12.44 -1.43
N GLN A 596 -27.18 12.45 -2.52
CA GLN A 596 -26.33 13.59 -2.87
C GLN A 596 -27.15 14.80 -3.33
N ARG A 597 -28.28 14.54 -4.03
CA ARG A 597 -29.24 15.58 -4.40
C ARG A 597 -29.98 16.20 -3.22
N LEU A 598 -30.17 15.44 -2.14
CA LEU A 598 -30.91 15.88 -0.95
C LEU A 598 -30.00 16.52 0.12
N PHE A 599 -28.70 16.21 0.14
CA PHE A 599 -27.80 16.59 1.23
C PHE A 599 -26.49 17.29 0.80
N GLY A 600 -26.33 17.62 -0.49
CA GLY A 600 -25.21 18.43 -0.97
C GLY A 600 -25.33 19.88 -0.47
N ARG A 601 -24.52 20.26 0.53
CA ARG A 601 -24.35 21.67 0.93
C ARG A 601 -23.74 22.46 -0.23
N GLN A 602 -24.45 23.48 -0.72
CA GLN A 602 -23.83 24.55 -1.50
C GLN A 602 -22.82 25.27 -0.60
N VAL A 603 -21.53 25.19 -0.95
CA VAL A 603 -20.53 26.15 -0.49
C VAL A 603 -20.61 27.30 -1.48
N SER A 604 -21.21 28.42 -1.08
CA SER A 604 -21.19 29.66 -1.86
C SER A 604 -19.86 30.38 -1.62
N GLU A 605 -19.03 30.47 -2.66
CA GLU A 605 -17.91 31.42 -2.69
C GLU A 605 -18.46 32.84 -2.80
N HIS A 606 -18.21 33.68 -1.79
CA HIS A 606 -18.51 35.10 -1.85
C HIS A 606 -17.36 35.84 -2.54
N THR A 607 -17.59 36.28 -3.78
CA THR A 607 -16.85 37.37 -4.42
C THR A 607 -17.46 38.70 -3.99
N THR A 608 -16.66 39.57 -3.38
CA THR A 608 -17.01 40.93 -2.99
C THR A 608 -16.81 41.93 -4.13
N THR A 609 -17.87 42.63 -4.53
CA THR A 609 -17.83 44.04 -4.97
C THR A 609 -19.16 44.74 -4.66
N PRO A 610 -19.17 46.06 -4.39
CA PRO A 610 -20.26 46.72 -3.68
C PRO A 610 -21.26 47.42 -4.61
N SER A 611 -22.55 47.31 -4.33
CA SER A 611 -23.53 48.28 -4.85
C SER A 611 -24.70 48.52 -3.90
N VAL A 612 -24.72 49.74 -3.37
CA VAL A 612 -25.85 50.65 -3.10
C VAL A 612 -27.15 50.09 -2.48
N LYS A 613 -27.44 50.67 -1.30
CA LYS A 613 -28.65 50.64 -0.48
C LYS A 613 -29.97 50.65 -1.26
N GLN A 614 -30.93 49.84 -0.80
CA GLN A 614 -32.31 50.28 -0.59
C GLN A 614 -32.94 49.53 0.59
N GLN A 615 -33.37 50.30 1.59
CA GLN A 615 -34.16 49.85 2.74
C GLN A 615 -35.59 49.52 2.29
N LYS A 616 -36.12 48.36 2.67
CA LYS A 616 -37.55 48.20 2.97
C LYS A 616 -37.74 47.30 4.20
N THR A 617 -38.38 47.89 5.19
CA THR A 617 -38.94 47.33 6.42
C THR A 617 -40.16 46.45 6.15
N HIS A 618 -40.30 45.32 6.86
CA HIS A 618 -41.55 44.81 7.49
C HIS A 618 -41.19 43.54 8.28
N GLN A 619 -41.21 43.60 9.62
CA GLN A 619 -42.31 43.22 10.51
C GLN A 619 -42.60 41.71 10.60
N THR A 620 -42.41 41.25 11.84
CA THR A 620 -42.74 39.98 12.50
C THR A 620 -44.09 39.37 12.16
N HIS A 621 -44.12 38.03 12.06
CA HIS A 621 -45.22 37.22 12.59
C HIS A 621 -44.69 35.90 13.18
N ARG A 622 -44.93 35.72 14.48
CA ARG A 622 -44.89 34.42 15.17
C ARG A 622 -46.12 33.62 14.75
N GLY A 623 -45.92 32.34 14.42
CA GLY A 623 -46.97 31.35 14.24
C GLY A 623 -46.46 29.99 14.71
N SER A 624 -46.97 29.55 15.86
CA SER A 624 -46.79 28.25 16.49
C SER A 624 -47.54 27.14 15.74
N THR A 625 -46.93 25.96 15.59
CA THR A 625 -47.65 24.66 15.67
C THR A 625 -46.63 23.53 15.83
N GLU A 626 -46.58 22.96 17.02
CA GLU A 626 -46.03 21.63 17.32
C GLU A 626 -46.88 20.56 16.62
N TRP A 627 -46.25 19.62 15.92
CA TRP A 627 -46.89 18.36 15.53
C TRP A 627 -45.98 17.16 15.81
N ASN A 628 -46.53 16.27 16.62
CA ASN A 628 -46.08 14.97 17.12
C ASN A 628 -45.25 14.11 16.14
N PHE A 629 -43.96 13.92 16.43
CA PHE A 629 -43.08 12.95 15.75
C PHE A 629 -43.12 11.53 16.35
N THR A 630 -43.82 11.33 17.46
CA THR A 630 -43.77 10.07 18.24
C THR A 630 -44.80 9.03 17.78
N ALA A 631 -45.81 9.40 17.00
CA ALA A 631 -46.88 8.49 16.57
C ALA A 631 -46.62 7.78 15.23
N ILE A 632 -45.67 8.27 14.41
CA ILE A 632 -45.40 7.72 13.06
C ILE A 632 -44.30 6.64 13.07
N LEU A 633 -43.46 6.58 14.12
CA LEU A 633 -42.41 5.55 14.20
C LEU A 633 -42.91 4.15 14.62
N ILE A 634 -44.05 4.06 15.29
CA ILE A 634 -44.56 2.78 15.85
C ILE A 634 -45.27 1.93 14.78
N ILE A 635 -45.78 2.55 13.71
CA ILE A 635 -46.50 1.81 12.65
C ILE A 635 -45.56 1.30 11.55
N MET A 636 -44.34 1.85 11.40
CA MET A 636 -43.39 1.40 10.35
C MET A 636 -42.43 0.27 10.78
N PHE A 637 -42.27 0.00 12.07
CA PHE A 637 -41.40 -1.09 12.55
C PHE A 637 -42.15 -2.41 12.83
N GLY A 638 -43.48 -2.41 12.93
CA GLY A 638 -44.29 -3.61 13.17
C GLY A 638 -44.47 -4.53 11.95
N SER A 639 -44.36 -4.01 10.72
CA SER A 639 -44.79 -4.75 9.52
C SER A 639 -43.64 -5.37 8.69
N LYS A 640 -42.39 -5.33 9.18
CA LYS A 640 -41.23 -5.89 8.46
C LYS A 640 -40.58 -7.11 9.13
N CYS A 641 -40.98 -7.45 10.37
CA CYS A 641 -40.50 -8.65 11.06
C CYS A 641 -41.36 -9.91 10.82
N GLN A 642 -42.47 -9.81 10.09
CA GLN A 642 -43.37 -10.95 9.86
C GLN A 642 -43.27 -11.57 8.44
N SER A 643 -42.44 -11.02 7.53
CA SER A 643 -42.31 -11.55 6.15
C SER A 643 -40.99 -12.27 5.82
N VAL A 644 -40.08 -12.43 6.80
CA VAL A 644 -38.79 -13.11 6.60
C VAL A 644 -38.75 -14.51 7.24
N ALA A 645 -39.75 -14.87 8.07
CA ALA A 645 -39.82 -16.17 8.74
C ALA A 645 -40.54 -17.28 7.94
N GLU A 646 -41.24 -16.97 6.84
CA GLU A 646 -42.06 -17.96 6.10
C GLU A 646 -41.58 -18.31 4.68
N ARG A 647 -40.34 -17.95 4.28
CA ARG A 647 -39.86 -18.24 2.90
C ARG A 647 -38.62 -19.12 2.74
N ASN A 648 -38.05 -19.69 3.80
CA ASN A 648 -36.84 -20.53 3.66
C ASN A 648 -36.96 -21.97 4.22
N PHE A 649 -38.17 -22.47 4.47
CA PHE A 649 -38.40 -23.91 4.70
C PHE A 649 -39.15 -24.54 3.51
N SER A 650 -38.45 -24.71 2.39
CA SER A 650 -38.78 -25.73 1.40
C SER A 650 -37.63 -25.86 0.40
N THR A 651 -37.26 -27.10 0.08
CA THR A 651 -36.33 -27.53 -0.99
C THR A 651 -34.81 -27.41 -0.74
N SER A 652 -34.20 -28.46 -0.16
CA SER A 652 -33.36 -29.39 -0.94
C SER A 652 -32.84 -30.52 -0.05
N LYS A 653 -33.22 -31.75 -0.41
CA LYS A 653 -32.61 -32.99 0.09
C LYS A 653 -31.31 -33.19 -0.65
N THR A 654 -30.17 -33.20 0.05
CA THR A 654 -28.98 -33.92 -0.43
C THR A 654 -28.12 -34.35 0.75
N HIS A 655 -27.87 -35.67 0.81
CA HIS A 655 -27.10 -36.38 1.82
C HIS A 655 -25.66 -35.85 1.96
N PHE A 656 -25.23 -35.59 3.19
CA PHE A 656 -23.83 -35.74 3.60
C PHE A 656 -23.76 -36.48 4.94
N LYS A 657 -23.07 -37.62 4.93
CA LYS A 657 -22.78 -38.47 6.10
C LYS A 657 -21.85 -37.69 7.05
N LEU A 658 -22.30 -37.46 8.28
CA LEU A 658 -21.45 -37.09 9.41
C LEU A 658 -20.69 -38.33 9.89
N GLN A 659 -19.38 -38.38 9.66
CA GLN A 659 -18.48 -39.24 10.43
C GLN A 659 -18.22 -38.60 11.80
N SER A 660 -18.40 -39.42 12.82
CA SER A 660 -18.23 -39.16 14.23
C SER A 660 -16.79 -38.78 14.61
N ILE A 661 -16.61 -37.64 15.29
CA ILE A 661 -15.42 -37.36 16.11
C ILE A 661 -15.90 -37.31 17.57
N ARG A 662 -15.50 -38.32 18.35
CA ARG A 662 -15.67 -38.39 19.80
C ARG A 662 -14.63 -37.48 20.48
N PHE A 663 -15.07 -36.49 21.24
CA PHE A 663 -14.22 -35.81 22.21
C PHE A 663 -14.27 -36.54 23.55
N TYR A 664 -13.13 -37.04 24.00
CA TYR A 664 -12.90 -37.52 25.37
C TYR A 664 -12.74 -36.30 26.30
N TYR A 665 -13.67 -36.11 27.23
CA TYR A 665 -13.49 -35.22 28.38
C TYR A 665 -12.95 -36.01 29.57
N CYS A 666 -11.71 -35.70 29.97
CA CYS A 666 -11.14 -36.19 31.21
C CYS A 666 -11.64 -35.33 32.39
N ARG A 667 -12.41 -35.94 33.28
CA ARG A 667 -12.82 -35.42 34.60
C ARG A 667 -11.61 -35.41 35.54
N LYS A 668 -11.50 -34.40 36.42
CA LYS A 668 -11.54 -34.50 37.91
C LYS A 668 -11.18 -33.16 38.60
N PRO A 669 -11.48 -32.96 39.92
CA PRO A 669 -12.70 -32.26 40.33
C PRO A 669 -12.45 -31.11 41.32
N LYS A 670 -13.58 -30.47 41.70
CA LYS A 670 -13.78 -29.52 42.80
C LYS A 670 -12.83 -29.67 44.00
N LEU A 671 -12.15 -28.59 44.34
CA LEU A 671 -12.36 -27.78 45.55
C LEU A 671 -11.82 -26.37 45.31
#